data_AF-U2RVZ6-F1
#
_entry.id   AF-U2RVZ6-F1
#
_cell.length_a   1.000
_cell.length_b   1.000
_cell.length_c   1.000
_cell.angle_alpha   90.00
_cell.angle_beta   90.00
_cell.angle_gamma   90.00
#
_symmetry.space_group_name_H-M   'P 1'
#
loop_
_entity.id
_entity.type
_entity.pdbx_description
1 polymer ?
#
loop_
_entity_poly.entity_id
_entity_poly.type
_entity_poly.pdbx_seq_one_letter_code
_entity_poly.pdbx_strand_id
1 'polypeptide(L)'
;MRRTTRPPAPPPCSGASSPVPATRRRPSTRSCSPAAWASALPGDGRPDPRELGFASLRHARSQTPQVVLDLQVFAADDGLHLSADHVVQLVEPALARRLVEGVARRLVSLVDARRGPSRAPADELTRTVTEAWRAALGTEQVDPTTGFFAAGGDSLRATRCIRELHDRGLGQAGLRMLLASTDLAGFVELLRRAGAGQDGGHRTPPPLPDRADRPVTPDPGEARAAGAAGATSSEPAEGTPFPLTEVQTAYLVGRTGAYSDGGLGCTGYVEFDLDLAGLGIGDLRDQGERAAVMDRLTQAWDRVCAAHPMLRAVIGSDGTQSVRPGMQVPMQIELDPDDERGERLRRELSARQYQIDSDRPMMDIVARITDEGVVVHLSIDLLITDYTGIRSLLHDLDRALDHPDERIAPPSLSFAAYQRLRQARAATSGARAERERDLAWWRERMTRAPEPLRLAAPLERPEEGAVSRRRSHHLPGPAWEAFTAACTEHALTPSSVLLALLGAVGRRYGSQEESLVTVTAVQREQLAPDMARIVGDFTTAVLARVRCTHHLLEDARATQQEIFDALEHGSVSGLEASRMIGARDGDGARRARTVPVVFTSTVGASPLPGPRRLRVRPGSGISATPQVLLDVQITPAGDGVTVDWDSRVGGFDERLLDEAFADYCAAVDALCTGDRWPDGPALPQRAPQPVERVGRGSARLEGSVVLQADADPEAVALIDGSERLTRGELVQRANALATSLLHGGLGVGSPVMVRLGPGAGQIVAELGVLLAGGCFVPIDPQWPPARTAEISAALA
;
A
#
# COMPACT_ATOMS: atom_id res chain seq x y z
N MET A 1 22.45 -21.94 46.37
CA MET A 1 23.05 -23.23 46.80
C MET A 1 22.19 -24.36 46.22
N ARG A 2 22.79 -25.42 45.64
CA ARG A 2 22.13 -26.49 44.84
C ARG A 2 21.53 -26.04 43.48
N ARG A 3 21.54 -26.85 42.42
CA ARG A 3 22.62 -27.71 41.88
C ARG A 3 22.29 -28.01 40.40
N THR A 4 23.32 -28.02 39.54
CA THR A 4 23.23 -28.23 38.09
C THR A 4 23.15 -29.71 37.68
N THR A 5 22.38 -30.04 36.64
CA THR A 5 22.54 -31.29 35.86
C THR A 5 22.23 -31.06 34.37
N ARG A 6 23.25 -31.20 33.50
CA ARG A 6 23.11 -31.34 32.03
C ARG A 6 22.85 -32.81 31.66
N PRO A 7 22.08 -33.12 30.61
CA PRO A 7 22.07 -34.44 29.98
C PRO A 7 23.31 -34.65 29.07
N PRO A 8 23.71 -35.89 28.77
CA PRO A 8 24.93 -36.22 28.02
C PRO A 8 24.76 -36.17 26.49
N ALA A 9 25.87 -36.01 25.77
CA ALA A 9 25.94 -36.08 24.32
C ALA A 9 26.14 -37.54 23.81
N PRO A 10 25.63 -37.90 22.61
CA PRO A 10 25.87 -39.21 22.01
C PRO A 10 27.26 -39.31 21.34
N PRO A 11 27.81 -40.53 21.17
CA PRO A 11 29.15 -40.74 20.60
C PRO A 11 29.18 -40.70 19.05
N PRO A 12 30.36 -40.50 18.43
CA PRO A 12 30.50 -40.45 16.97
C PRO A 12 30.66 -41.85 16.36
N CYS A 13 30.01 -42.10 15.22
CA CYS A 13 30.25 -43.28 14.38
C CYS A 13 31.08 -42.90 13.15
N SER A 14 32.30 -43.43 13.07
CA SER A 14 33.14 -43.44 11.87
C SER A 14 32.58 -44.39 10.81
N GLY A 15 32.65 -44.01 9.53
CA GLY A 15 32.02 -44.76 8.44
C GLY A 15 32.83 -45.91 7.85
N ALA A 16 32.23 -46.59 6.87
CA ALA A 16 32.90 -47.45 5.90
C ALA A 16 32.12 -47.43 4.57
N SER A 17 32.86 -47.46 3.46
CA SER A 17 32.37 -47.34 2.08
C SER A 17 32.35 -48.68 1.33
N SER A 18 31.88 -48.65 0.07
CA SER A 18 32.13 -49.61 -1.02
C SER A 18 31.13 -50.79 -1.27
N PRO A 19 31.01 -51.30 -2.53
CA PRO A 19 29.77 -51.04 -3.32
C PRO A 19 29.24 -52.21 -4.22
N VAL A 20 28.27 -51.88 -5.12
CA VAL A 20 27.85 -52.62 -6.38
C VAL A 20 26.85 -53.80 -6.19
N PRO A 21 25.93 -54.15 -7.15
CA PRO A 21 25.47 -53.53 -8.41
C PRO A 21 23.96 -53.18 -8.48
N ALA A 22 23.54 -52.56 -9.60
CA ALA A 22 22.16 -52.17 -9.92
C ALA A 22 21.35 -53.22 -10.71
N THR A 23 20.01 -53.07 -10.78
CA THR A 23 19.25 -53.03 -12.06
C THR A 23 17.73 -52.77 -11.87
N ARG A 24 17.22 -51.65 -12.40
CA ARG A 24 16.21 -51.59 -13.50
C ARG A 24 15.94 -50.13 -13.91
N ARG A 25 15.57 -49.93 -15.18
CA ARG A 25 15.57 -48.63 -15.89
C ARG A 25 14.19 -47.98 -15.97
N ARG A 26 14.15 -46.64 -15.95
CA ARG A 26 13.25 -45.78 -16.76
C ARG A 26 14.02 -44.52 -17.23
N PRO A 27 13.54 -43.76 -18.24
CA PRO A 27 14.43 -43.19 -19.27
C PRO A 27 15.04 -41.82 -18.93
N SER A 28 16.19 -41.54 -19.55
CA SER A 28 16.97 -40.32 -19.36
C SER A 28 16.62 -39.21 -20.36
N THR A 29 16.28 -38.02 -19.87
CA THR A 29 16.50 -36.77 -20.59
C THR A 29 17.93 -36.29 -20.33
N ARG A 30 18.75 -36.19 -21.39
CA ARG A 30 20.13 -35.68 -21.26
C ARG A 30 20.16 -34.17 -21.36
N SER A 31 20.63 -33.50 -20.31
CA SER A 31 21.22 -32.17 -20.39
C SER A 31 22.53 -32.23 -21.19
N CYS A 32 22.67 -31.42 -22.24
CA CYS A 32 23.95 -31.24 -22.93
C CYS A 32 24.74 -30.08 -22.28
N SER A 33 26.03 -30.28 -22.03
CA SER A 33 26.95 -29.23 -21.56
C SER A 33 27.57 -28.45 -22.74
N PRO A 34 27.97 -27.17 -22.53
CA PRO A 34 28.38 -26.27 -23.61
C PRO A 34 29.85 -26.43 -24.02
N ALA A 35 30.24 -27.59 -24.59
CA ALA A 35 31.65 -27.89 -24.88
C ALA A 35 31.92 -28.64 -26.21
N ALA A 36 31.12 -28.43 -27.27
CA ALA A 36 31.21 -29.22 -28.50
C ALA A 36 30.96 -28.47 -29.83
N TRP A 37 31.50 -27.24 -29.99
CA TRP A 37 31.37 -26.44 -31.22
C TRP A 37 32.68 -25.77 -31.67
N ALA A 38 33.81 -26.49 -31.65
CA ALA A 38 35.11 -25.94 -32.01
C ALA A 38 35.94 -26.87 -32.92
N SER A 39 35.60 -26.96 -34.22
CA SER A 39 36.54 -27.34 -35.30
C SER A 39 35.93 -27.23 -36.71
N ALA A 40 36.30 -26.20 -37.49
CA ALA A 40 36.50 -26.25 -38.96
C ALA A 40 36.77 -24.85 -39.58
N LEU A 41 38.06 -24.44 -39.64
CA LEU A 41 38.80 -23.70 -40.70
C LEU A 41 38.15 -22.50 -41.49
N PRO A 42 38.94 -21.68 -42.21
CA PRO A 42 40.10 -20.90 -41.77
C PRO A 42 40.06 -19.43 -42.28
N GLY A 43 40.84 -18.51 -41.67
CA GLY A 43 41.13 -17.21 -42.28
C GLY A 43 41.33 -16.07 -41.27
N ASP A 44 42.46 -15.37 -41.35
CA ASP A 44 42.70 -14.16 -40.55
C ASP A 44 41.79 -13.02 -41.00
N GLY A 45 40.98 -12.55 -40.06
CA GLY A 45 40.03 -11.47 -40.27
C GLY A 45 39.16 -11.28 -39.03
N ARG A 46 39.69 -10.61 -38.00
CA ARG A 46 38.85 -10.11 -36.91
C ARG A 46 37.91 -9.05 -37.50
N PRO A 47 36.58 -9.22 -37.48
CA PRO A 47 35.67 -8.16 -37.90
C PRO A 47 35.77 -6.97 -36.93
N ASP A 48 35.51 -5.77 -37.43
CA ASP A 48 35.30 -4.61 -36.56
C ASP A 48 34.07 -4.91 -35.66
N PRO A 49 34.15 -4.72 -34.32
CA PRO A 49 32.99 -4.84 -33.43
C PRO A 49 31.77 -4.00 -33.84
N ARG A 50 31.93 -3.02 -34.73
CA ARG A 50 30.86 -2.18 -35.31
C ARG A 50 30.12 -2.83 -36.49
N GLU A 51 30.62 -3.91 -37.07
CA GLU A 51 30.00 -4.60 -38.22
C GLU A 51 29.16 -5.84 -37.84
N LEU A 52 29.07 -6.18 -36.55
CA LEU A 52 28.20 -7.25 -36.07
C LEU A 52 26.74 -6.80 -36.06
N GLY A 53 26.05 -7.07 -37.17
CA GLY A 53 24.61 -6.83 -37.33
C GLY A 53 23.77 -7.58 -36.30
N PHE A 54 22.76 -6.89 -35.74
CA PHE A 54 21.86 -7.46 -34.75
C PHE A 54 20.94 -8.52 -35.38
N ALA A 55 20.85 -9.67 -34.70
CA ALA A 55 20.04 -10.85 -35.00
C ALA A 55 20.49 -11.76 -36.17
N SER A 56 20.74 -13.04 -35.84
CA SER A 56 20.68 -14.17 -36.78
C SER A 56 19.60 -15.15 -36.33
N LEU A 57 18.72 -15.59 -37.25
CA LEU A 57 17.57 -16.42 -36.90
C LEU A 57 18.01 -17.85 -36.57
N ARG A 58 17.82 -18.32 -35.33
CA ARG A 58 18.11 -19.70 -34.91
C ARG A 58 16.88 -20.35 -34.27
N HIS A 59 16.68 -21.64 -34.57
CA HIS A 59 15.52 -22.40 -34.09
C HIS A 59 15.88 -23.22 -32.84
N ALA A 60 15.13 -23.02 -31.76
CA ALA A 60 15.01 -23.92 -30.61
C ALA A 60 13.52 -24.28 -30.43
N ARG A 61 13.21 -25.33 -29.66
CA ARG A 61 11.84 -25.78 -29.37
C ARG A 61 11.69 -26.12 -27.89
N SER A 62 10.60 -25.65 -27.27
CA SER A 62 10.08 -26.12 -25.99
C SER A 62 8.66 -26.66 -26.17
N GLN A 63 8.03 -27.18 -25.11
CA GLN A 63 6.63 -27.64 -25.14
C GLN A 63 5.91 -27.32 -23.81
N THR A 64 5.08 -26.28 -23.82
CA THR A 64 4.23 -25.87 -22.69
C THR A 64 2.76 -26.22 -23.00
N PRO A 65 2.05 -27.08 -22.24
CA PRO A 65 0.86 -27.77 -22.77
C PRO A 65 -0.45 -26.98 -22.95
N GLN A 66 -0.48 -25.67 -22.66
CA GLN A 66 -1.73 -24.89 -22.55
C GLN A 66 -1.68 -23.53 -23.27
N VAL A 67 -0.60 -23.20 -23.99
CA VAL A 67 -0.42 -21.89 -24.65
C VAL A 67 -0.50 -22.08 -26.18
N VAL A 68 -1.35 -21.30 -26.84
CA VAL A 68 -1.61 -21.42 -28.30
C VAL A 68 -0.46 -20.82 -29.14
N LEU A 69 0.14 -19.74 -28.64
CA LEU A 69 1.37 -19.10 -29.14
C LEU A 69 2.15 -18.60 -27.92
N ASP A 70 3.25 -19.26 -27.60
CA ASP A 70 4.17 -18.92 -26.51
C ASP A 70 5.33 -18.08 -27.09
N LEU A 71 5.68 -16.97 -26.43
CA LEU A 71 6.76 -16.07 -26.84
C LEU A 71 7.81 -16.01 -25.73
N GLN A 72 9.00 -16.54 -26.02
CA GLN A 72 10.07 -16.66 -25.05
C GLN A 72 11.22 -15.73 -25.45
N VAL A 73 11.74 -14.97 -24.48
CA VAL A 73 12.88 -14.07 -24.67
C VAL A 73 14.01 -14.52 -23.76
N PHE A 74 15.22 -14.66 -24.30
CA PHE A 74 16.41 -14.99 -23.52
C PHE A 74 17.63 -14.22 -24.04
N ALA A 75 18.59 -13.95 -23.16
CA ALA A 75 19.86 -13.35 -23.52
C ALA A 75 20.94 -14.43 -23.70
N ALA A 76 21.82 -14.23 -24.68
CA ALA A 76 23.03 -15.03 -24.89
C ALA A 76 24.18 -14.11 -25.36
N ASP A 77 25.39 -14.66 -25.46
CA ASP A 77 26.61 -13.88 -25.76
C ASP A 77 26.58 -13.15 -27.13
N ASP A 78 25.74 -13.61 -28.07
CA ASP A 78 25.52 -13.01 -29.39
C ASP A 78 24.26 -12.11 -29.48
N GLY A 79 23.55 -11.90 -28.37
CA GLY A 79 22.47 -10.89 -28.25
C GLY A 79 21.20 -11.36 -27.54
N LEU A 80 20.13 -10.59 -27.75
CA LEU A 80 18.79 -10.92 -27.25
C LEU A 80 18.04 -11.77 -28.29
N HIS A 81 17.57 -12.93 -27.88
CA HIS A 81 16.87 -13.89 -28.72
C HIS A 81 15.38 -13.92 -28.40
N LEU A 82 14.55 -14.04 -29.45
CA LEU A 82 13.10 -14.22 -29.36
C LEU A 82 12.74 -15.52 -30.07
N SER A 83 12.27 -16.52 -29.32
CA SER A 83 11.72 -17.77 -29.84
C SER A 83 10.21 -17.83 -29.65
N ALA A 84 9.54 -18.66 -30.45
CA ALA A 84 8.10 -18.84 -30.36
C ALA A 84 7.69 -20.30 -30.62
N ASP A 85 6.96 -20.89 -29.68
CA ASP A 85 6.31 -22.19 -29.83
C ASP A 85 4.82 -21.99 -30.08
N HIS A 86 4.20 -22.79 -30.96
CA HIS A 86 2.77 -22.64 -31.28
C HIS A 86 2.12 -23.98 -31.64
N VAL A 87 0.81 -24.07 -31.39
CA VAL A 87 0.02 -25.24 -31.77
C VAL A 87 -0.30 -25.16 -33.27
N VAL A 88 0.43 -25.94 -34.07
CA VAL A 88 0.36 -25.97 -35.56
C VAL A 88 -1.06 -26.28 -36.10
N GLN A 89 -1.94 -26.86 -35.28
CA GLN A 89 -3.34 -27.15 -35.60
C GLN A 89 -4.29 -25.96 -35.41
N LEU A 90 -3.85 -24.89 -34.71
CA LEU A 90 -4.66 -23.73 -34.34
C LEU A 90 -4.10 -22.41 -34.87
N VAL A 91 -2.79 -22.32 -35.11
CA VAL A 91 -2.13 -21.15 -35.70
C VAL A 91 -1.30 -21.61 -36.89
N GLU A 92 -1.58 -21.08 -38.08
CA GLU A 92 -0.76 -21.37 -39.26
C GLU A 92 0.69 -20.90 -39.03
N PRO A 93 1.70 -21.71 -39.41
CA PRO A 93 3.11 -21.33 -39.29
C PRO A 93 3.45 -19.98 -39.94
N ALA A 94 2.80 -19.64 -41.06
CA ALA A 94 2.97 -18.36 -41.75
C ALA A 94 2.37 -17.17 -40.97
N LEU A 95 1.31 -17.39 -40.18
CA LEU A 95 0.75 -16.37 -39.28
C LEU A 95 1.63 -16.20 -38.04
N ALA A 96 2.03 -17.29 -37.38
CA ALA A 96 2.95 -17.27 -36.25
C ALA A 96 4.26 -16.53 -36.61
N ARG A 97 4.86 -16.86 -37.76
CA ARG A 97 6.08 -16.21 -38.24
C ARG A 97 5.91 -14.71 -38.45
N ARG A 98 4.82 -14.26 -39.09
CA ARG A 98 4.52 -12.83 -39.31
C ARG A 98 4.33 -12.07 -37.99
N LEU A 99 3.72 -12.70 -36.98
CA LEU A 99 3.56 -12.11 -35.65
C LEU A 99 4.92 -11.93 -34.95
N VAL A 100 5.76 -12.96 -34.94
CA VAL A 100 7.11 -12.90 -34.36
C VAL A 100 7.98 -11.88 -35.08
N GLU A 101 7.98 -11.85 -36.42
CA GLU A 101 8.67 -10.84 -37.23
C GLU A 101 8.12 -9.42 -37.01
N GLY A 102 6.83 -9.28 -36.66
CA GLY A 102 6.21 -8.01 -36.31
C GLY A 102 6.67 -7.49 -34.95
N VAL A 103 6.73 -8.37 -33.94
CA VAL A 103 7.27 -8.08 -32.60
C VAL A 103 8.76 -7.75 -32.69
N ALA A 104 9.55 -8.58 -33.38
CA ALA A 104 10.98 -8.36 -33.58
C ALA A 104 11.26 -7.01 -34.27
N ARG A 105 10.54 -6.67 -35.35
CA ARG A 105 10.69 -5.36 -36.01
C ARG A 105 10.30 -4.18 -35.11
N ARG A 106 9.27 -4.31 -34.26
CA ARG A 106 8.94 -3.29 -33.26
C ARG A 106 10.06 -3.12 -32.23
N LEU A 107 10.58 -4.22 -31.68
CA LEU A 107 11.70 -4.18 -30.72
C LEU A 107 12.97 -3.59 -31.35
N VAL A 108 13.32 -3.97 -32.58
CA VAL A 108 14.43 -3.37 -33.34
C VAL A 108 14.20 -1.88 -33.55
N SER A 109 13.00 -1.44 -33.97
CA SER A 109 12.70 -0.01 -34.13
C SER A 109 12.79 0.81 -32.83
N LEU A 110 12.53 0.18 -31.67
CA LEU A 110 12.71 0.79 -30.35
C LEU A 110 14.19 0.88 -29.93
N VAL A 111 15.04 -0.03 -30.42
CA VAL A 111 16.50 -0.02 -30.20
C VAL A 111 17.22 0.90 -31.19
N ASP A 112 16.76 0.99 -32.44
CA ASP A 112 17.28 1.95 -33.43
C ASP A 112 16.94 3.39 -33.03
N ALA A 113 15.75 3.62 -32.46
CA ALA A 113 15.39 4.89 -31.82
C ALA A 113 16.31 5.25 -30.63
N ARG A 114 16.98 4.27 -30.01
CA ARG A 114 18.00 4.48 -28.96
C ARG A 114 19.43 4.67 -29.50
N ARG A 115 19.66 4.52 -30.81
CA ARG A 115 21.01 4.50 -31.42
C ARG A 115 21.36 5.68 -32.34
N GLY A 116 20.48 6.67 -32.49
CA GLY A 116 20.81 7.88 -33.26
C GLY A 116 21.70 8.86 -32.49
N PRO A 117 22.94 9.17 -32.97
CA PRO A 117 23.70 10.28 -32.43
C PRO A 117 23.28 11.58 -33.13
N SER A 118 22.70 12.52 -32.38
CA SER A 118 22.75 13.93 -32.77
C SER A 118 22.77 14.84 -31.55
N ARG A 119 23.88 15.54 -31.35
CA ARG A 119 23.91 16.78 -30.58
C ARG A 119 23.21 17.88 -31.40
N ALA A 120 21.89 17.79 -31.49
CA ALA A 120 21.08 18.95 -31.83
C ALA A 120 20.98 19.86 -30.59
N PRO A 121 20.84 21.19 -30.74
CA PRO A 121 20.35 22.03 -29.66
C PRO A 121 19.00 21.46 -29.18
N ALA A 122 18.75 21.47 -27.87
CA ALA A 122 17.48 21.02 -27.32
C ALA A 122 16.33 21.81 -28.00
N ASP A 123 15.45 21.08 -28.68
CA ASP A 123 14.22 21.66 -29.21
C ASP A 123 13.38 22.23 -28.05
N GLU A 124 12.46 23.12 -28.37
CA GLU A 124 11.71 23.85 -27.34
C GLU A 124 10.96 22.91 -26.39
N LEU A 125 10.49 21.77 -26.90
CA LEU A 125 9.93 20.69 -26.11
C LEU A 125 10.96 20.10 -25.13
N THR A 126 12.14 19.67 -25.60
CA THR A 126 13.19 19.10 -24.74
C THR A 126 13.62 20.10 -23.67
N ARG A 127 13.75 21.39 -24.01
CA ARG A 127 14.12 22.45 -23.05
C ARG A 127 13.05 22.63 -21.97
N THR A 128 11.80 22.78 -22.38
CA THR A 128 10.62 22.92 -21.49
C THR A 128 10.51 21.74 -20.52
N VAL A 129 10.74 20.53 -21.02
CA VAL A 129 10.74 19.30 -20.20
C VAL A 129 11.94 19.26 -19.26
N THR A 130 13.14 19.61 -19.74
CA THR A 130 14.35 19.67 -18.90
C THR A 130 14.16 20.64 -17.73
N GLU A 131 13.62 21.83 -17.97
CA GLU A 131 13.36 22.84 -16.94
C GLU A 131 12.38 22.34 -15.87
N ALA A 132 11.26 21.74 -16.28
CA ALA A 132 10.28 21.17 -15.35
C ALA A 132 10.88 20.01 -14.52
N TRP A 133 11.73 19.17 -15.13
CA TRP A 133 12.44 18.11 -14.40
C TRP A 133 13.44 18.69 -13.39
N ARG A 134 14.22 19.72 -13.76
CA ARG A 134 15.14 20.40 -12.84
C ARG A 134 14.41 21.02 -11.65
N ALA A 135 13.30 21.71 -11.91
CA ALA A 135 12.45 22.30 -10.87
C ALA A 135 11.84 21.23 -9.94
N ALA A 136 11.34 20.13 -10.49
CA ALA A 136 10.71 19.06 -9.71
C ALA A 136 11.70 18.22 -8.89
N LEU A 137 12.92 18.01 -9.39
CA LEU A 137 13.97 17.20 -8.75
C LEU A 137 14.88 18.05 -7.82
N GLY A 138 14.95 19.37 -8.03
CA GLY A 138 15.81 20.28 -7.26
C GLY A 138 17.30 20.21 -7.65
N THR A 139 17.60 19.88 -8.91
CA THR A 139 18.98 19.74 -9.42
C THR A 139 19.13 20.34 -10.81
N GLU A 140 20.27 20.99 -11.08
CA GLU A 140 20.65 21.45 -12.43
C GLU A 140 21.19 20.31 -13.31
N GLN A 141 21.57 19.17 -12.70
CA GLN A 141 22.12 18.01 -13.41
C GLN A 141 21.00 17.15 -13.98
N VAL A 142 20.35 17.67 -15.03
CA VAL A 142 19.40 16.95 -15.86
C VAL A 142 19.86 17.01 -17.31
N ASP A 143 20.07 15.83 -17.91
CA ASP A 143 20.52 15.58 -19.27
C ASP A 143 19.65 14.50 -19.96
N PRO A 144 19.80 14.24 -21.27
CA PRO A 144 18.96 13.29 -22.01
C PRO A 144 18.93 11.86 -21.48
N THR A 145 19.93 11.43 -20.72
CA THR A 145 20.04 10.08 -20.12
C THR A 145 19.62 10.03 -18.65
N THR A 146 19.27 11.17 -18.04
CA THR A 146 18.78 11.23 -16.66
C THR A 146 17.41 10.55 -16.55
N GLY A 147 17.28 9.52 -15.71
CA GLY A 147 16.00 8.91 -15.34
C GLY A 147 15.35 9.62 -14.16
N PHE A 148 14.04 9.90 -14.22
CA PHE A 148 13.36 10.73 -13.21
C PHE A 148 13.47 10.15 -11.80
N PHE A 149 13.10 8.87 -11.63
CA PHE A 149 13.20 8.17 -10.33
C PHE A 149 14.66 7.87 -9.96
N ALA A 150 15.52 7.59 -10.95
CA ALA A 150 16.96 7.42 -10.76
C ALA A 150 17.67 8.70 -10.27
N ALA A 151 17.08 9.87 -10.50
CA ALA A 151 17.54 11.17 -10.01
C ALA A 151 16.86 11.60 -8.69
N GLY A 152 16.24 10.68 -7.95
CA GLY A 152 15.54 10.97 -6.69
C GLY A 152 14.15 11.57 -6.87
N GLY A 153 13.47 11.24 -7.98
CA GLY A 153 12.05 11.51 -8.17
C GLY A 153 11.16 10.62 -7.28
N ASP A 154 10.15 11.22 -6.65
CA ASP A 154 9.11 10.54 -5.87
C ASP A 154 7.72 10.84 -6.46
N SER A 155 6.65 10.23 -5.94
CA SER A 155 5.28 10.43 -6.44
C SER A 155 4.82 11.89 -6.40
N LEU A 156 5.23 12.66 -5.39
CA LEU A 156 4.86 14.07 -5.25
C LEU A 156 5.62 14.94 -6.23
N ARG A 157 6.93 14.72 -6.39
CA ARG A 157 7.77 15.36 -7.42
C ARG A 157 7.25 15.05 -8.81
N ALA A 158 6.87 13.81 -9.09
CA ALA A 158 6.29 13.38 -10.35
C ALA A 158 4.98 14.11 -10.65
N THR A 159 4.03 14.14 -9.70
CA THR A 159 2.75 14.87 -9.87
C THR A 159 2.97 16.37 -10.04
N ARG A 160 3.92 16.98 -9.32
CA ARG A 160 4.31 18.39 -9.53
C ARG A 160 4.87 18.62 -10.94
N CYS A 161 5.78 17.76 -11.40
CA CYS A 161 6.39 17.84 -12.73
C CYS A 161 5.34 17.74 -13.85
N ILE A 162 4.41 16.77 -13.78
CA ILE A 162 3.37 16.61 -14.81
C ILE A 162 2.44 17.81 -14.85
N ARG A 163 2.03 18.35 -13.69
CA ARG A 163 1.23 19.57 -13.61
C ARG A 163 1.96 20.78 -14.20
N GLU A 164 3.24 20.96 -13.88
CA GLU A 164 4.05 22.05 -14.45
C GLU A 164 4.16 21.93 -15.98
N LEU A 165 4.29 20.71 -16.51
CA LEU A 165 4.28 20.48 -17.96
C LEU A 165 2.91 20.83 -18.58
N HIS A 166 1.80 20.49 -17.91
CA HIS A 166 0.45 20.88 -18.35
C HIS A 166 0.27 22.40 -18.37
N ASP A 167 0.70 23.09 -17.31
CA ASP A 167 0.63 24.56 -17.19
C ASP A 167 1.53 25.24 -18.25
N ARG A 168 2.62 24.58 -18.69
CA ARG A 168 3.48 24.96 -19.83
C ARG A 168 2.92 24.51 -21.21
N GLY A 169 1.67 24.08 -21.28
CA GLY A 169 0.97 23.73 -22.54
C GLY A 169 1.15 22.28 -23.03
N LEU A 170 1.82 21.42 -22.26
CA LEU A 170 2.08 20.01 -22.60
C LEU A 170 1.05 19.07 -21.95
N GLY A 171 -0.24 19.35 -22.16
CA GLY A 171 -1.36 18.62 -21.52
C GLY A 171 -1.42 17.10 -21.80
N GLN A 172 -0.68 16.62 -22.79
CA GLN A 172 -0.46 15.20 -23.08
C GLN A 172 0.55 14.51 -22.16
N ALA A 173 1.26 15.22 -21.28
CA ALA A 173 2.16 14.61 -20.31
C ALA A 173 1.40 13.78 -19.26
N GLY A 174 1.96 12.64 -18.84
CA GLY A 174 1.37 11.79 -17.81
C GLY A 174 2.41 11.10 -16.93
N LEU A 175 2.03 10.81 -15.69
CA LEU A 175 2.78 9.97 -14.76
C LEU A 175 3.06 8.59 -15.36
N ARG A 176 2.11 8.03 -16.12
CA ARG A 176 2.26 6.75 -16.81
C ARG A 176 3.30 6.80 -17.93
N MET A 177 3.46 7.95 -18.59
CA MET A 177 4.53 8.17 -19.56
C MET A 177 5.88 8.32 -18.84
N LEU A 178 5.90 8.97 -17.67
CA LEU A 178 7.10 9.13 -16.85
C LEU A 178 7.60 7.80 -16.28
N LEU A 179 6.69 6.89 -15.89
CA LEU A 179 7.00 5.51 -15.51
C LEU A 179 7.46 4.65 -16.71
N ALA A 180 6.89 4.87 -17.90
CA ALA A 180 7.26 4.14 -19.11
C ALA A 180 8.60 4.62 -19.72
N SER A 181 9.07 5.82 -19.37
CA SER A 181 10.36 6.35 -19.78
C SER A 181 11.49 5.94 -18.85
N THR A 182 12.59 5.42 -19.40
CA THR A 182 13.83 5.17 -18.65
C THR A 182 14.61 6.44 -18.32
N ASP A 183 14.41 7.48 -19.13
CA ASP A 183 15.23 8.69 -19.18
C ASP A 183 14.47 9.86 -19.83
N LEU A 184 15.01 11.08 -19.66
CA LEU A 184 14.48 12.31 -20.23
C LEU A 184 14.24 12.20 -21.75
N ALA A 185 15.18 11.62 -22.50
CA ALA A 185 15.03 11.46 -23.95
C ALA A 185 13.84 10.57 -24.31
N GLY A 186 13.67 9.45 -23.60
CA GLY A 186 12.53 8.55 -23.73
C GLY A 186 11.21 9.24 -23.38
N PHE A 187 11.17 10.06 -22.33
CA PHE A 187 9.97 10.82 -21.95
C PHE A 187 9.60 11.86 -23.02
N VAL A 188 10.58 12.63 -23.51
CA VAL A 188 10.37 13.60 -24.60
C VAL A 188 9.92 12.90 -25.88
N GLU A 189 10.45 11.73 -26.21
CA GLU A 189 10.03 10.95 -27.38
C GLU A 189 8.59 10.41 -27.23
N LEU A 190 8.19 9.98 -26.04
CA LEU A 190 6.79 9.64 -25.76
C LEU A 190 5.86 10.87 -25.92
N LEU A 191 6.29 12.05 -25.47
CA LEU A 191 5.56 13.32 -25.68
C LEU A 191 5.44 13.66 -27.18
N ARG A 192 6.52 13.58 -27.97
CA ARG A 192 6.47 13.81 -29.43
C ARG A 192 5.47 12.87 -30.11
N ARG A 193 5.47 11.58 -29.75
CA ARG A 193 4.51 10.59 -30.26
C ARG A 193 3.06 10.86 -29.87
N ALA A 194 2.85 11.50 -28.71
CA ALA A 194 1.54 11.99 -28.27
C ALA A 194 1.11 13.32 -28.93
N GLY A 195 1.92 13.90 -29.82
CA GLY A 195 1.63 15.13 -30.56
C GLY A 195 2.24 16.41 -29.97
N ALA A 196 3.12 16.31 -28.97
CA ALA A 196 3.81 17.46 -28.41
C ALA A 196 4.74 18.13 -29.44
N GLY A 197 4.66 19.46 -29.56
CA GLY A 197 5.57 20.25 -30.40
C GLY A 197 5.22 20.30 -31.90
N GLN A 198 3.98 20.04 -32.29
CA GLN A 198 3.49 20.44 -33.62
C GLN A 198 2.84 21.82 -33.57
N ASP A 199 3.41 22.78 -34.31
CA ASP A 199 2.88 24.13 -34.44
C ASP A 199 1.45 24.15 -35.01
N GLY A 200 0.68 25.15 -34.56
CA GLY A 200 -0.78 25.21 -34.64
C GLY A 200 -1.43 24.80 -35.97
N GLY A 201 -2.30 23.79 -35.87
CA GLY A 201 -3.34 23.50 -36.85
C GLY A 201 -4.70 23.36 -36.16
N HIS A 202 -5.59 24.34 -36.34
CA HIS A 202 -6.99 24.25 -35.90
C HIS A 202 -7.64 22.99 -36.51
N ARG A 203 -7.87 21.95 -35.70
CA ARG A 203 -8.71 20.81 -36.10
C ARG A 203 -10.18 21.17 -35.87
N THR A 204 -10.77 21.78 -36.88
CA THR A 204 -12.22 21.98 -36.97
C THR A 204 -12.93 20.62 -36.79
N PRO A 205 -13.93 20.51 -35.89
CA PRO A 205 -14.75 19.30 -35.81
C PRO A 205 -15.50 19.06 -37.14
N PRO A 206 -15.82 17.80 -37.50
CA PRO A 206 -16.68 17.54 -38.64
C PRO A 206 -18.08 18.14 -38.40
N PRO A 207 -18.73 18.72 -39.43
CA PRO A 207 -20.04 19.33 -39.26
C PRO A 207 -21.11 18.27 -38.97
N LEU A 208 -21.90 18.49 -37.91
CA LEU A 208 -23.15 17.78 -37.67
C LEU A 208 -24.21 18.23 -38.69
N PRO A 209 -25.14 17.35 -39.10
CA PRO A 209 -26.14 17.68 -40.10
C PRO A 209 -27.19 18.67 -39.60
N ASP A 210 -27.65 19.48 -40.54
CA ASP A 210 -28.50 20.66 -40.39
C ASP A 210 -29.83 20.39 -39.64
N ARG A 211 -30.08 21.20 -38.60
CA ARG A 211 -31.42 21.49 -38.07
C ARG A 211 -31.48 22.95 -37.64
N ALA A 212 -32.21 23.74 -38.42
CA ALA A 212 -32.49 25.13 -38.12
C ALA A 212 -33.24 25.31 -36.79
N ASP A 213 -32.77 26.24 -35.96
CA ASP A 213 -33.57 27.41 -35.63
C ASP A 213 -32.69 28.61 -35.19
N ARG A 214 -33.21 29.82 -35.37
CA ARG A 214 -32.42 31.08 -35.41
C ARG A 214 -31.87 31.52 -34.03
N PRO A 215 -30.58 31.88 -33.92
CA PRO A 215 -30.09 32.70 -32.81
C PRO A 215 -30.37 34.19 -33.05
N VAL A 216 -30.69 34.91 -31.98
CA VAL A 216 -30.67 36.38 -31.91
C VAL A 216 -29.23 36.82 -31.63
N THR A 217 -28.70 37.76 -32.40
CA THR A 217 -27.35 38.31 -32.22
C THR A 217 -27.32 39.48 -31.24
N PRO A 218 -26.46 39.46 -30.20
CA PRO A 218 -25.89 40.64 -29.59
C PRO A 218 -24.67 41.15 -30.38
N ASP A 219 -24.42 42.44 -30.29
CA ASP A 219 -23.45 43.21 -31.07
C ASP A 219 -21.98 42.96 -30.62
N PRO A 220 -21.00 42.66 -31.50
CA PRO A 220 -19.60 42.44 -31.13
C PRO A 220 -18.85 43.76 -30.86
N GLY A 221 -19.17 44.41 -29.74
CA GLY A 221 -18.71 45.75 -29.38
C GLY A 221 -17.68 45.88 -28.25
N GLU A 222 -17.26 44.79 -27.58
CA GLU A 222 -16.37 44.90 -26.40
C GLU A 222 -15.48 43.66 -26.18
N ALA A 223 -14.49 43.45 -27.06
CA ALA A 223 -13.56 42.30 -26.98
C ALA A 223 -12.11 42.63 -27.39
N ARG A 224 -11.60 43.83 -27.07
CA ARG A 224 -10.18 44.21 -27.25
C ARG A 224 -9.62 45.10 -26.12
N ALA A 225 -9.72 44.64 -24.88
CA ALA A 225 -8.94 45.17 -23.74
C ALA A 225 -8.89 44.17 -22.56
N ALA A 226 -8.15 43.08 -22.69
CA ALA A 226 -7.92 42.13 -21.58
C ALA A 226 -6.54 41.44 -21.66
N GLY A 227 -5.52 42.21 -22.04
CA GLY A 227 -4.12 41.85 -21.77
C GLY A 227 -3.68 42.55 -20.48
N ALA A 228 -3.17 41.78 -19.51
CA ALA A 228 -2.50 42.27 -18.29
C ALA A 228 -3.23 43.39 -17.50
N ALA A 229 -4.35 43.06 -16.85
CA ALA A 229 -4.90 43.83 -15.73
C ALA A 229 -5.38 42.87 -14.63
N GLY A 230 -5.16 43.23 -13.36
CA GLY A 230 -5.15 42.29 -12.23
C GLY A 230 -6.47 41.53 -11.99
N ALA A 231 -6.36 40.22 -11.84
CA ALA A 231 -7.35 39.44 -11.10
C ALA A 231 -7.25 39.85 -9.62
N THR A 232 -8.24 40.60 -9.14
CA THR A 232 -8.31 41.03 -7.74
C THR A 232 -8.55 39.82 -6.84
N SER A 233 -7.57 39.50 -6.01
CA SER A 233 -7.69 38.52 -4.92
C SER A 233 -8.64 39.05 -3.84
N SER A 234 -9.94 38.82 -4.01
CA SER A 234 -10.93 39.09 -2.97
C SER A 234 -10.89 37.99 -1.89
N GLU A 235 -9.87 38.11 -1.04
CA GLU A 235 -9.78 37.37 0.22
C GLU A 235 -11.14 37.39 0.95
N PRO A 236 -11.66 36.23 1.39
CA PRO A 236 -12.87 36.18 2.22
C PRO A 236 -12.69 37.05 3.46
N ALA A 237 -13.70 37.86 3.79
CA ALA A 237 -13.76 38.45 5.12
C ALA A 237 -13.84 37.32 6.17
N GLU A 238 -13.09 37.43 7.28
CA GLU A 238 -13.23 36.51 8.41
C GLU A 238 -14.71 36.44 8.86
N GLY A 239 -15.15 35.27 9.31
CA GLY A 239 -16.55 34.97 9.61
C GLY A 239 -17.40 34.56 8.41
N THR A 240 -16.94 34.74 7.16
CA THR A 240 -17.66 34.24 5.97
C THR A 240 -17.58 32.72 5.88
N PRO A 241 -18.71 31.98 5.85
CA PRO A 241 -18.67 30.53 5.66
C PRO A 241 -18.18 30.11 4.27
N PHE A 242 -17.46 29.00 4.21
CA PHE A 242 -17.05 28.29 3.01
C PHE A 242 -17.17 26.78 3.24
N PRO A 243 -17.36 25.93 2.21
CA PRO A 243 -17.62 24.51 2.43
C PRO A 243 -16.40 23.75 2.95
N LEU A 244 -16.64 22.58 3.53
CA LEU A 244 -15.61 21.58 3.81
C LEU A 244 -15.07 20.94 2.52
N THR A 245 -13.81 20.48 2.55
CA THR A 245 -13.29 19.54 1.56
C THR A 245 -13.98 18.17 1.70
N GLU A 246 -13.82 17.28 0.71
CA GLU A 246 -14.42 15.94 0.82
C GLU A 246 -13.87 15.16 2.02
N VAL A 247 -12.57 15.26 2.30
CA VAL A 247 -11.93 14.57 3.41
C VAL A 247 -12.37 15.15 4.77
N GLN A 248 -12.46 16.48 4.89
CA GLN A 248 -13.02 17.14 6.08
C GLN A 248 -14.49 16.71 6.30
N THR A 249 -15.26 16.57 5.23
CA THR A 249 -16.65 16.06 5.29
C THR A 249 -16.69 14.61 5.79
N ALA A 250 -15.75 13.76 5.34
CA ALA A 250 -15.64 12.39 5.83
C ALA A 250 -15.24 12.32 7.31
N TYR A 251 -14.34 13.19 7.79
CA TYR A 251 -14.01 13.30 9.21
C TYR A 251 -15.21 13.78 10.04
N LEU A 252 -15.95 14.80 9.58
CA LEU A 252 -17.16 15.31 10.23
C LEU A 252 -18.22 14.22 10.39
N VAL A 253 -18.50 13.46 9.32
CA VAL A 253 -19.45 12.35 9.32
C VAL A 253 -18.95 11.17 10.16
N GLY A 254 -17.66 10.83 10.05
CA GLY A 254 -17.02 9.73 10.75
C GLY A 254 -17.00 9.88 12.28
N ARG A 255 -16.98 11.12 12.79
CA ARG A 255 -17.14 11.41 14.22
C ARG A 255 -18.51 11.05 14.79
N THR A 256 -19.53 10.84 13.95
CA THR A 256 -20.85 10.39 14.41
C THR A 256 -20.91 8.86 14.57
N GLY A 257 -21.81 8.38 15.43
CA GLY A 257 -22.16 6.95 15.54
C GLY A 257 -22.94 6.38 14.34
N ALA A 258 -23.00 7.07 13.20
CA ALA A 258 -23.71 6.60 12.01
C ALA A 258 -23.05 5.37 11.34
N TYR A 259 -21.82 5.04 11.72
CA TYR A 259 -21.03 3.91 11.23
C TYR A 259 -20.51 3.07 12.41
N SER A 260 -20.36 1.76 12.22
CA SER A 260 -19.88 0.81 13.24
C SER A 260 -18.50 1.14 13.80
N ASP A 261 -17.70 1.87 13.03
CA ASP A 261 -16.32 2.23 13.31
C ASP A 261 -16.14 3.76 13.36
N GLY A 262 -17.24 4.50 13.53
CA GLY A 262 -17.27 5.93 13.76
C GLY A 262 -17.20 6.30 15.25
N GLY A 263 -17.60 7.53 15.58
CA GLY A 263 -17.66 8.02 16.95
C GLY A 263 -16.40 8.77 17.44
N LEU A 264 -15.39 8.96 16.57
CA LEU A 264 -14.13 9.64 16.88
C LEU A 264 -13.87 10.79 15.89
N GLY A 265 -13.41 11.93 16.39
CA GLY A 265 -12.82 12.99 15.57
C GLY A 265 -11.49 12.56 14.95
N CYS A 266 -11.09 13.25 13.89
CA CYS A 266 -9.79 13.03 13.27
C CYS A 266 -8.74 13.86 14.02
N THR A 267 -7.94 13.25 14.89
CA THR A 267 -7.04 13.98 15.79
C THR A 267 -5.60 13.49 15.69
N GLY A 268 -4.66 14.42 15.91
CA GLY A 268 -3.24 14.14 16.02
C GLY A 268 -2.66 14.72 17.31
N TYR A 269 -1.84 13.94 18.00
CA TYR A 269 -1.08 14.33 19.19
C TYR A 269 0.41 14.05 18.99
N VAL A 270 1.29 14.88 19.56
CA VAL A 270 2.75 14.70 19.55
C VAL A 270 3.43 15.53 20.66
N GLU A 271 4.56 15.05 21.19
CA GLU A 271 5.41 15.77 22.14
C GLU A 271 6.73 16.22 21.51
N PHE A 272 7.22 17.38 21.94
CA PHE A 272 8.52 17.93 21.55
C PHE A 272 9.36 18.29 22.77
N ASP A 273 10.63 17.94 22.76
CA ASP A 273 11.64 18.54 23.65
C ASP A 273 12.07 19.91 23.09
N LEU A 274 12.09 20.93 23.95
CA LEU A 274 12.57 22.26 23.60
C LEU A 274 14.10 22.35 23.76
N ASP A 275 14.79 22.82 22.72
CA ASP A 275 16.23 23.10 22.72
C ASP A 275 16.57 24.38 23.51
N LEU A 276 16.58 24.27 24.85
CA LEU A 276 16.89 25.36 25.78
C LEU A 276 18.27 25.98 25.54
N ALA A 277 19.28 25.14 25.29
CA ALA A 277 20.63 25.60 24.96
C ALA A 277 20.63 26.44 23.67
N GLY A 278 19.85 26.01 22.67
CA GLY A 278 19.59 26.76 21.44
C GLY A 278 18.91 28.12 21.63
N LEU A 279 18.18 28.31 22.73
CA LEU A 279 17.54 29.57 23.12
C LEU A 279 18.41 30.44 24.05
N GLY A 280 19.54 29.93 24.55
CA GLY A 280 20.41 30.60 25.51
C GLY A 280 19.95 30.48 26.97
N ILE A 281 19.17 29.44 27.29
CA ILE A 281 18.71 29.13 28.65
C ILE A 281 19.59 28.01 29.23
N GLY A 282 20.14 28.21 30.42
CA GLY A 282 21.13 27.34 31.06
C GLY A 282 20.60 26.55 32.27
N ASP A 283 19.73 27.15 33.11
CA ASP A 283 19.17 26.47 34.29
C ASP A 283 17.74 26.95 34.59
N LEU A 284 16.75 26.06 34.41
CA LEU A 284 15.35 26.36 34.72
C LEU A 284 15.04 26.48 36.22
N ARG A 285 16.03 26.21 37.10
CA ARG A 285 15.93 26.56 38.53
C ARG A 285 16.10 28.04 38.79
N ASP A 286 16.74 28.78 37.87
CA ASP A 286 16.73 30.23 37.94
C ASP A 286 15.35 30.77 37.57
N GLN A 287 14.74 31.51 38.49
CA GLN A 287 13.38 32.02 38.32
C GLN A 287 13.27 33.06 37.19
N GLY A 288 14.36 33.76 36.88
CA GLY A 288 14.43 34.71 35.77
C GLY A 288 14.49 34.01 34.41
N GLU A 289 15.37 33.01 34.26
CA GLU A 289 15.41 32.19 33.03
C GLU A 289 14.11 31.42 32.81
N ARG A 290 13.50 30.90 33.89
CA ARG A 290 12.21 30.20 33.83
C ARG A 290 11.06 31.12 33.42
N ALA A 291 10.98 32.34 33.97
CA ALA A 291 10.01 33.33 33.52
C ALA A 291 10.26 33.74 32.05
N ALA A 292 11.52 33.94 31.66
CA ALA A 292 11.89 34.31 30.29
C ALA A 292 11.50 33.24 29.26
N VAL A 293 11.62 31.94 29.57
CA VAL A 293 11.17 30.88 28.63
C VAL A 293 9.65 30.85 28.50
N MET A 294 8.90 31.05 29.59
CA MET A 294 7.43 31.12 29.57
C MET A 294 6.93 32.27 28.70
N ASP A 295 7.47 33.46 28.90
CA ASP A 295 7.11 34.66 28.14
C ASP A 295 7.47 34.50 26.66
N ARG A 296 8.67 33.97 26.36
CA ARG A 296 9.14 33.73 24.99
C ARG A 296 8.29 32.70 24.25
N LEU A 297 7.90 31.62 24.92
CA LEU A 297 7.00 30.59 24.37
C LEU A 297 5.62 31.16 24.05
N THR A 298 5.00 31.86 25.01
CA THR A 298 3.68 32.49 24.84
C THR A 298 3.69 33.51 23.70
N GLN A 299 4.63 34.45 23.72
CA GLN A 299 4.73 35.50 22.68
C GLN A 299 5.05 34.94 21.29
N ALA A 300 5.88 33.88 21.21
CA ALA A 300 6.16 33.22 19.93
C ALA A 300 4.90 32.53 19.37
N TRP A 301 4.14 31.86 20.23
CA TRP A 301 2.89 31.21 19.83
C TRP A 301 1.79 32.20 19.44
N ASP A 302 1.64 33.33 20.16
CA ASP A 302 0.70 34.39 19.81
C ASP A 302 0.98 34.96 18.40
N ARG A 303 2.25 35.10 18.02
CA ARG A 303 2.64 35.50 16.65
C ARG A 303 2.28 34.45 15.60
N VAL A 304 2.44 33.16 15.90
CA VAL A 304 2.02 32.06 15.01
C VAL A 304 0.50 32.10 14.83
N CYS A 305 -0.25 32.26 15.91
CA CYS A 305 -1.71 32.40 15.86
C CYS A 305 -2.15 33.61 15.05
N ALA A 306 -1.50 34.77 15.22
CA ALA A 306 -1.80 35.96 14.43
C ALA A 306 -1.60 35.74 12.92
N ALA A 307 -0.56 35.00 12.52
CA ALA A 307 -0.24 34.73 11.12
C ALA A 307 -1.10 33.65 10.44
N HIS A 308 -1.74 32.75 11.21
CA HIS A 308 -2.41 31.54 10.69
C HIS A 308 -3.91 31.48 11.04
N PRO A 309 -4.80 32.05 10.20
CA PRO A 309 -6.22 32.19 10.51
C PRO A 309 -6.99 30.87 10.74
N MET A 310 -6.55 29.76 10.12
CA MET A 310 -7.21 28.45 10.28
C MET A 310 -7.09 27.87 11.70
N LEU A 311 -6.19 28.38 12.56
CA LEU A 311 -6.21 28.03 13.99
C LEU A 311 -7.45 28.54 14.73
N ARG A 312 -8.16 29.52 14.13
CA ARG A 312 -9.44 30.06 14.61
C ARG A 312 -10.64 29.54 13.80
N ALA A 313 -10.48 28.41 13.10
CA ALA A 313 -11.55 27.83 12.30
C ALA A 313 -12.62 27.20 13.20
N VAL A 314 -13.88 27.54 12.91
CA VAL A 314 -15.08 26.89 13.46
C VAL A 314 -15.67 26.03 12.35
N ILE A 315 -15.76 24.73 12.61
CA ILE A 315 -16.38 23.74 11.73
C ILE A 315 -17.87 23.63 12.08
N GLY A 316 -18.73 23.78 11.07
CA GLY A 316 -20.17 23.68 11.20
C GLY A 316 -20.69 22.26 10.97
N SER A 317 -21.73 21.86 11.71
CA SER A 317 -22.45 20.60 11.45
C SER A 317 -23.20 20.58 10.11
N ASP A 318 -23.36 21.74 9.47
CA ASP A 318 -23.97 21.91 8.13
C ASP A 318 -23.02 21.58 6.96
N GLY A 319 -21.76 21.20 7.25
CA GLY A 319 -20.74 20.93 6.23
C GLY A 319 -20.02 22.19 5.73
N THR A 320 -20.08 23.29 6.49
CA THR A 320 -19.29 24.50 6.26
C THR A 320 -18.19 24.70 7.33
N GLN A 321 -17.33 25.66 7.09
CA GLN A 321 -16.29 26.13 8.00
C GLN A 321 -16.15 27.66 7.86
N SER A 322 -15.72 28.33 8.92
CA SER A 322 -15.45 29.77 8.92
C SER A 322 -14.32 30.12 9.88
N VAL A 323 -13.55 31.17 9.61
CA VAL A 323 -12.56 31.70 10.58
C VAL A 323 -13.29 32.63 11.54
N ARG A 324 -13.16 32.44 12.86
CA ARG A 324 -13.77 33.31 13.89
C ARG A 324 -12.83 34.48 14.24
N PRO A 325 -13.21 35.75 13.96
CA PRO A 325 -12.40 36.90 14.35
C PRO A 325 -12.17 36.93 15.86
N GLY A 326 -10.94 37.21 16.29
CA GLY A 326 -10.60 37.44 17.70
C GLY A 326 -10.61 36.20 18.61
N MET A 327 -10.93 34.99 18.11
CA MET A 327 -10.79 33.76 18.89
C MET A 327 -9.34 33.59 19.36
N GLN A 328 -9.16 33.38 20.67
CA GLN A 328 -7.84 33.19 21.28
C GLN A 328 -7.47 31.70 21.27
N VAL A 329 -6.22 31.40 20.96
CA VAL A 329 -5.65 30.05 20.98
C VAL A 329 -4.40 30.05 21.89
N PRO A 330 -4.54 30.28 23.20
CA PRO A 330 -3.40 30.51 24.08
C PRO A 330 -2.57 29.24 24.28
N MET A 331 -1.24 29.39 24.38
CA MET A 331 -0.39 28.32 24.91
C MET A 331 -0.59 28.21 26.41
N GLN A 332 -0.87 27.00 26.89
CA GLN A 332 -1.01 26.72 28.32
C GLN A 332 0.38 26.39 28.90
N ILE A 333 0.65 26.82 30.13
CA ILE A 333 1.91 26.51 30.83
C ILE A 333 1.59 25.65 32.05
N GLU A 334 2.21 24.47 32.17
CA GLU A 334 2.22 23.67 33.40
C GLU A 334 3.61 23.73 34.06
N LEU A 335 3.65 24.17 35.32
CA LEU A 335 4.88 24.26 36.12
C LEU A 335 4.98 23.10 37.12
N ASP A 336 6.14 22.44 37.14
CA ASP A 336 6.50 21.36 38.06
C ASP A 336 5.43 20.27 38.28
N PRO A 337 4.77 19.75 37.23
CA PRO A 337 3.97 18.54 37.39
C PRO A 337 4.87 17.36 37.72
N ASP A 338 4.46 16.57 38.71
CA ASP A 338 5.00 15.23 38.94
C ASP A 338 4.80 14.33 37.71
N ASP A 339 5.56 13.23 37.64
CA ASP A 339 5.51 12.28 36.52
C ASP A 339 4.09 11.74 36.29
N GLU A 340 3.32 11.52 37.37
CA GLU A 340 1.93 11.11 37.25
C GLU A 340 1.05 12.17 36.58
N ARG A 341 1.26 13.46 36.85
CA ARG A 341 0.53 14.58 36.24
C ARG A 341 0.95 14.77 34.80
N GLY A 342 2.24 14.63 34.49
CA GLY A 342 2.72 14.56 33.10
C GLY A 342 2.06 13.42 32.31
N GLU A 343 1.96 12.24 32.92
CA GLU A 343 1.31 11.07 32.30
C GLU A 343 -0.23 11.18 32.25
N ARG A 344 -0.86 11.91 33.18
CA ARG A 344 -2.29 12.29 33.10
C ARG A 344 -2.53 13.27 31.94
N LEU A 345 -1.71 14.32 31.82
CA LEU A 345 -1.80 15.31 30.73
C LEU A 345 -1.63 14.65 29.37
N ARG A 346 -0.61 13.79 29.22
CA ARG A 346 -0.39 12.98 28.01
C ARG A 346 -1.66 12.23 27.61
N ARG A 347 -2.23 11.44 28.52
CA ARG A 347 -3.43 10.63 28.25
C ARG A 347 -4.68 11.45 27.95
N GLU A 348 -4.85 12.62 28.58
CA GLU A 348 -5.95 13.55 28.26
C GLU A 348 -5.79 14.14 26.85
N LEU A 349 -4.60 14.65 26.53
CA LEU A 349 -4.33 15.31 25.25
C LEU A 349 -4.27 14.33 24.07
N SER A 350 -3.79 13.09 24.29
CA SER A 350 -3.72 12.06 23.25
C SER A 350 -5.08 11.43 22.93
N ALA A 351 -6.03 11.47 23.87
CA ALA A 351 -7.40 11.00 23.69
C ALA A 351 -8.40 12.16 23.44
N ARG A 352 -7.91 13.40 23.30
CA ARG A 352 -8.71 14.62 23.19
C ARG A 352 -9.65 14.56 21.98
N GLN A 353 -10.88 15.03 22.18
CA GLN A 353 -11.91 15.11 21.15
C GLN A 353 -12.46 16.54 21.11
N TYR A 354 -12.42 17.17 19.93
CA TYR A 354 -12.78 18.58 19.75
C TYR A 354 -14.24 18.74 19.26
N GLN A 355 -14.91 19.75 19.82
CA GLN A 355 -16.31 20.05 19.52
C GLN A 355 -16.44 20.91 18.25
N ILE A 356 -17.43 20.58 17.41
CA ILE A 356 -17.92 21.45 16.33
C ILE A 356 -18.98 22.42 16.84
N ASP A 357 -19.39 23.36 15.98
CA ASP A 357 -20.36 24.41 16.31
C ASP A 357 -19.98 25.19 17.60
N SER A 358 -18.67 25.32 17.83
CA SER A 358 -18.08 25.79 19.09
C SER A 358 -17.14 26.96 18.85
N ASP A 359 -17.22 28.00 19.68
CA ASP A 359 -16.27 29.11 19.70
C ASP A 359 -14.99 28.80 20.51
N ARG A 360 -14.63 27.51 20.64
CA ARG A 360 -13.36 27.05 21.21
C ARG A 360 -12.40 26.59 20.11
N PRO A 361 -11.09 26.78 20.26
CA PRO A 361 -10.10 26.24 19.33
C PRO A 361 -10.19 24.72 19.22
N MET A 362 -9.96 24.18 18.03
CA MET A 362 -9.88 22.72 17.79
C MET A 362 -8.45 22.18 18.03
N MET A 363 -7.74 22.77 18.99
CA MET A 363 -6.40 22.36 19.40
C MET A 363 -6.09 22.76 20.84
N ASP A 364 -5.17 22.03 21.46
CA ASP A 364 -4.51 22.39 22.72
C ASP A 364 -2.99 22.36 22.50
N ILE A 365 -2.28 23.38 22.96
CA ILE A 365 -0.81 23.39 23.01
C ILE A 365 -0.36 23.77 24.43
N VAL A 366 0.45 22.89 25.03
CA VAL A 366 0.81 22.95 26.46
C VAL A 366 2.31 22.82 26.62
N ALA A 367 2.98 23.84 27.16
CA ALA A 367 4.38 23.74 27.56
C ALA A 367 4.48 23.30 29.02
N ARG A 368 5.00 22.10 29.22
CA ARG A 368 5.27 21.50 30.53
C ARG A 368 6.72 21.79 30.93
N ILE A 369 6.92 22.58 31.97
CA ILE A 369 8.22 23.10 32.40
C ILE A 369 8.59 22.51 33.76
N THR A 370 9.69 21.76 33.81
CA THR A 370 10.28 21.22 35.05
C THR A 370 11.75 21.67 35.16
N ASP A 371 12.38 21.42 36.31
CA ASP A 371 13.83 21.55 36.51
C ASP A 371 14.71 20.82 35.47
N GLU A 372 14.15 19.82 34.77
CA GLU A 372 14.88 18.98 33.81
C GLU A 372 14.75 19.47 32.36
N GLY A 373 13.74 20.29 32.05
CA GLY A 373 13.52 20.79 30.70
C GLY A 373 12.10 21.27 30.42
N VAL A 374 11.81 21.52 29.13
CA VAL A 374 10.47 21.86 28.65
C VAL A 374 10.01 20.86 27.61
N VAL A 375 8.82 20.31 27.83
CA VAL A 375 8.12 19.44 26.89
C VAL A 375 6.90 20.18 26.35
N VAL A 376 6.85 20.41 25.05
CA VAL A 376 5.68 21.00 24.39
C VAL A 376 4.79 19.87 23.88
N HIS A 377 3.58 19.79 24.42
CA HIS A 377 2.53 18.89 23.98
C HIS A 377 1.67 19.62 22.94
N LEU A 378 1.40 18.99 21.81
CA LEU A 378 0.51 19.48 20.76
C LEU A 378 -0.59 18.45 20.51
N SER A 379 -1.86 18.85 20.69
CA SER A 379 -3.04 18.08 20.28
C SER A 379 -3.90 18.92 19.36
N ILE A 380 -4.38 18.37 18.24
CA ILE A 380 -5.10 19.12 17.20
C ILE A 380 -6.08 18.23 16.43
N ASP A 381 -7.26 18.75 16.09
CA ASP A 381 -8.19 18.14 15.13
C ASP A 381 -7.72 18.44 13.70
N LEU A 382 -7.53 17.39 12.90
CA LEU A 382 -7.09 17.48 11.52
C LEU A 382 -8.17 18.02 10.58
N LEU A 383 -9.40 18.27 11.08
CA LEU A 383 -10.37 19.11 10.38
C LEU A 383 -9.84 20.53 10.07
N ILE A 384 -8.89 21.08 10.84
CA ILE A 384 -8.40 22.45 10.60
C ILE A 384 -7.02 22.51 9.91
N THR A 385 -6.32 21.38 9.76
CA THR A 385 -4.94 21.35 9.22
C THR A 385 -4.51 19.97 8.74
N ASP A 386 -3.64 19.91 7.73
CA ASP A 386 -2.89 18.71 7.34
C ASP A 386 -1.47 18.66 7.97
N TYR A 387 -0.73 17.58 7.72
CA TYR A 387 0.67 17.43 8.16
C TYR A 387 1.57 18.60 7.71
N THR A 388 1.38 19.12 6.50
CA THR A 388 2.16 20.25 5.96
C THR A 388 1.81 21.56 6.66
N GLY A 389 0.55 21.76 7.05
CA GLY A 389 0.10 22.85 7.92
C GLY A 389 0.73 22.76 9.31
N ILE A 390 0.74 21.58 9.94
CA ILE A 390 1.47 21.35 11.22
C ILE A 390 2.96 21.67 11.06
N ARG A 391 3.59 21.27 9.95
CA ARG A 391 4.98 21.64 9.65
C ARG A 391 5.17 23.15 9.52
N SER A 392 4.25 23.86 8.88
CA SER A 392 4.28 25.34 8.81
C SER A 392 4.17 26.00 10.18
N LEU A 393 3.26 25.53 11.03
CA LEU A 393 3.06 26.06 12.38
C LEU A 393 4.33 25.92 13.22
N LEU A 394 4.96 24.74 13.19
CA LEU A 394 6.19 24.46 13.94
C LEU A 394 7.41 25.22 13.38
N HIS A 395 7.50 25.37 12.06
CA HIS A 395 8.53 26.18 11.40
C HIS A 395 8.45 27.66 11.82
N ASP A 396 7.24 28.23 11.80
CA ASP A 396 7.03 29.62 12.18
C ASP A 396 7.18 29.82 13.70
N LEU A 397 6.83 28.82 14.53
CA LEU A 397 7.08 28.84 15.98
C LEU A 397 8.58 28.87 16.29
N ASP A 398 9.37 28.01 15.64
CA ASP A 398 10.84 28.04 15.76
C ASP A 398 11.43 29.40 15.37
N ARG A 399 10.99 29.98 14.26
CA ARG A 399 11.42 31.32 13.83
C ARG A 399 11.04 32.39 14.85
N ALA A 400 9.83 32.33 15.40
CA ALA A 400 9.34 33.27 16.40
C ALA A 400 10.01 33.10 17.77
N LEU A 401 10.56 31.92 18.06
CA LEU A 401 11.44 31.67 19.21
C LEU A 401 12.84 32.26 18.96
N ASP A 402 13.44 32.02 17.80
CA ASP A 402 14.78 32.52 17.44
C ASP A 402 14.84 34.05 17.27
N HIS A 403 13.76 34.66 16.76
CA HIS A 403 13.69 36.08 16.45
C HIS A 403 12.50 36.74 17.17
N PRO A 404 12.63 37.04 18.48
CA PRO A 404 11.50 37.45 19.32
C PRO A 404 10.89 38.82 18.96
N ASP A 405 11.59 39.65 18.19
CA ASP A 405 11.11 40.94 17.69
C ASP A 405 10.54 40.87 16.26
N GLU A 406 10.71 39.74 15.55
CA GLU A 406 10.28 39.61 14.16
C GLU A 406 8.79 39.26 14.05
N ARG A 407 8.09 39.92 13.12
CA ARG A 407 6.70 39.57 12.79
C ARG A 407 6.67 38.42 11.80
N ILE A 408 5.91 37.38 12.11
CA ILE A 408 5.56 36.33 11.15
C ILE A 408 4.57 36.93 10.15
N ALA A 409 4.96 37.03 8.87
CA ALA A 409 4.04 37.43 7.81
C ALA A 409 3.01 36.30 7.57
N PRO A 410 1.70 36.61 7.41
CA PRO A 410 0.72 35.61 6.99
C PRO A 410 1.08 35.05 5.60
N PRO A 411 0.57 33.86 5.21
CA PRO A 411 0.75 33.34 3.87
C PRO A 411 0.06 34.23 2.83
N SER A 412 0.52 34.21 1.57
CA SER A 412 0.00 35.12 0.53
C SER A 412 -1.42 34.82 0.04
N LEU A 413 -2.03 33.73 0.52
CA LEU A 413 -3.36 33.26 0.17
C LEU A 413 -3.97 32.53 1.37
N SER A 414 -5.21 32.81 1.75
CA SER A 414 -5.90 32.03 2.79
C SER A 414 -6.40 30.68 2.25
N PHE A 415 -6.60 29.71 3.14
CA PHE A 415 -7.23 28.42 2.77
C PHE A 415 -8.63 28.59 2.17
N ALA A 416 -9.38 29.57 2.65
CA ALA A 416 -10.71 29.90 2.16
C ALA A 416 -10.67 30.53 0.75
N ALA A 417 -9.68 31.40 0.46
CA ALA A 417 -9.44 31.90 -0.89
C ALA A 417 -8.96 30.78 -1.84
N TYR A 418 -8.06 29.91 -1.38
CA TYR A 418 -7.61 28.74 -2.11
C TYR A 418 -8.77 27.83 -2.54
N GLN A 419 -9.69 27.51 -1.61
CA GLN A 419 -10.86 26.69 -1.96
C GLN A 419 -11.79 27.35 -2.99
N ARG A 420 -12.01 28.67 -2.92
CA ARG A 420 -12.75 29.41 -3.96
C ARG A 420 -12.10 29.28 -5.34
N LEU A 421 -10.77 29.41 -5.42
CA LEU A 421 -10.02 29.24 -6.66
C LEU A 421 -10.15 27.82 -7.21
N ARG A 422 -10.05 26.79 -6.36
CA ARG A 422 -10.28 25.39 -6.77
C ARG A 422 -11.71 25.17 -7.29
N GLN A 423 -12.73 25.70 -6.63
CA GLN A 423 -14.12 25.57 -7.04
C GLN A 423 -14.37 26.24 -8.41
N ALA A 424 -13.79 27.42 -8.63
CA ALA A 424 -13.84 28.10 -9.93
C ALA A 424 -13.16 27.26 -11.03
N ARG A 425 -11.99 26.65 -10.76
CA ARG A 425 -11.30 25.73 -11.69
C ARG A 425 -12.16 24.48 -11.99
N ALA A 426 -12.73 23.85 -10.97
CA ALA A 426 -13.59 22.67 -11.09
C ALA A 426 -14.91 22.95 -11.85
N ALA A 427 -15.37 24.20 -11.88
CA ALA A 427 -16.54 24.62 -12.65
C ALA A 427 -16.27 24.77 -14.17
N THR A 428 -15.02 24.72 -14.62
CA THR A 428 -14.67 24.81 -16.05
C THR A 428 -15.13 23.57 -16.84
N SER A 429 -15.41 23.73 -18.13
CA SER A 429 -15.77 22.61 -19.01
C SER A 429 -14.66 21.56 -19.12
N GLY A 430 -13.40 21.99 -19.13
CA GLY A 430 -12.24 21.10 -19.14
C GLY A 430 -12.19 20.19 -17.90
N ALA A 431 -12.27 20.77 -16.70
CA ALA A 431 -12.26 20.02 -15.44
C ALA A 431 -13.48 19.09 -15.28
N ARG A 432 -14.64 19.47 -15.81
CA ARG A 432 -15.82 18.58 -15.86
C ARG A 432 -15.59 17.38 -16.77
N ALA A 433 -15.06 17.60 -17.97
CA ALA A 433 -14.73 16.53 -18.92
C ALA A 433 -13.59 15.62 -18.43
N GLU A 434 -12.66 16.15 -17.63
CA GLU A 434 -11.65 15.38 -16.89
C GLU A 434 -12.31 14.48 -15.84
N ARG A 435 -13.13 15.06 -14.97
CA ARG A 435 -13.86 14.30 -13.96
C ARG A 435 -14.80 13.23 -14.52
N GLU A 436 -15.40 13.46 -15.68
CA GLU A 436 -16.18 12.43 -16.37
C GLU A 436 -15.33 11.23 -16.84
N ARG A 437 -14.09 11.45 -17.29
CA ARG A 437 -13.15 10.35 -17.64
C ARG A 437 -12.71 9.59 -16.39
N ASP A 438 -12.33 10.29 -15.33
CA ASP A 438 -11.90 9.68 -14.08
C ASP A 438 -13.02 8.86 -13.44
N LEU A 439 -14.25 9.38 -13.44
CA LEU A 439 -15.43 8.64 -12.98
C LEU A 439 -15.69 7.37 -13.79
N ALA A 440 -15.43 7.38 -15.11
CA ALA A 440 -15.57 6.18 -15.94
C ALA A 440 -14.47 5.14 -15.60
N TRP A 441 -13.22 5.58 -15.47
CA TRP A 441 -12.07 4.75 -15.11
C TRP A 441 -12.26 4.09 -13.74
N TRP A 442 -12.63 4.87 -12.72
CA TRP A 442 -12.86 4.35 -11.36
C TRP A 442 -14.03 3.34 -11.32
N ARG A 443 -15.13 3.56 -12.05
CA ARG A 443 -16.25 2.61 -12.11
C ARG A 443 -15.85 1.26 -12.71
N GLU A 444 -15.11 1.27 -13.83
CA GLU A 444 -14.59 0.03 -14.42
C GLU A 444 -13.65 -0.68 -13.42
N ARG A 445 -12.74 0.08 -12.81
CA ARG A 445 -11.74 -0.45 -11.88
C ARG A 445 -12.37 -1.05 -10.62
N MET A 446 -13.33 -0.38 -10.01
CA MET A 446 -13.99 -0.83 -8.77
C MET A 446 -14.93 -2.02 -8.97
N THR A 447 -15.36 -2.28 -10.20
CA THR A 447 -16.07 -3.54 -10.56
C THR A 447 -15.20 -4.78 -10.30
N ARG A 448 -13.86 -4.65 -10.35
CA ARG A 448 -12.90 -5.73 -10.06
C ARG A 448 -11.98 -5.40 -8.88
N ALA A 449 -12.48 -4.66 -7.89
CA ALA A 449 -11.75 -4.42 -6.66
C ALA A 449 -11.54 -5.74 -5.87
N PRO A 450 -10.33 -5.99 -5.33
CA PRO A 450 -10.13 -7.03 -4.33
C PRO A 450 -10.76 -6.60 -3.00
N GLU A 451 -10.78 -7.51 -2.03
CA GLU A 451 -11.27 -7.18 -0.69
C GLU A 451 -10.30 -6.18 -0.01
N PRO A 452 -10.78 -5.28 0.86
CA PRO A 452 -9.90 -4.45 1.69
C PRO A 452 -8.90 -5.28 2.49
N LEU A 453 -7.69 -4.77 2.70
CA LEU A 453 -6.67 -5.47 3.48
C LEU A 453 -7.17 -5.75 4.89
N ARG A 454 -7.02 -7.01 5.32
CA ARG A 454 -7.36 -7.51 6.64
C ARG A 454 -6.19 -8.33 7.15
N LEU A 455 -5.99 -8.26 8.47
CA LEU A 455 -5.26 -9.27 9.22
C LEU A 455 -6.30 -10.24 9.80
N ALA A 456 -5.90 -11.37 10.39
CA ALA A 456 -6.85 -12.37 10.90
C ALA A 456 -7.87 -11.71 11.85
N ALA A 457 -9.13 -12.14 11.72
CA ALA A 457 -10.27 -11.37 12.20
C ALA A 457 -10.21 -11.10 13.71
N PRO A 458 -10.67 -9.91 14.17
CA PRO A 458 -10.75 -9.61 15.59
C PRO A 458 -11.65 -10.61 16.31
N LEU A 459 -11.29 -10.95 17.54
CA LEU A 459 -12.03 -11.91 18.36
C LEU A 459 -13.38 -11.36 18.84
N GLU A 460 -13.47 -10.05 19.09
CA GLU A 460 -14.71 -9.36 19.51
C GLU A 460 -14.82 -7.95 18.88
N ARG A 461 -15.95 -7.26 19.07
CA ARG A 461 -16.11 -5.88 18.58
C ARG A 461 -15.27 -4.90 19.41
N PRO A 462 -14.63 -3.89 18.78
CA PRO A 462 -13.97 -2.83 19.52
C PRO A 462 -14.97 -2.05 20.39
N GLU A 463 -14.53 -1.67 21.60
CA GLU A 463 -15.33 -0.90 22.55
C GLU A 463 -15.60 0.53 22.05
N GLU A 464 -16.77 1.09 22.43
CA GLU A 464 -17.09 2.49 22.10
C GLU A 464 -16.11 3.43 22.82
N GLY A 465 -15.48 4.34 22.05
CA GLY A 465 -14.46 5.26 22.57
C GLY A 465 -13.03 4.68 22.61
N ALA A 466 -12.77 3.54 21.96
CA ALA A 466 -11.43 2.94 21.87
C ALA A 466 -10.35 3.93 21.39
N VAL A 467 -9.34 4.13 22.25
CA VAL A 467 -8.14 4.95 21.96
C VAL A 467 -7.29 4.26 20.89
N SER A 468 -6.52 5.03 20.12
CA SER A 468 -5.44 4.47 19.29
C SER A 468 -4.29 3.93 20.17
N ARG A 469 -3.54 2.96 19.64
CA ARG A 469 -2.25 2.50 20.17
C ARG A 469 -1.20 2.58 19.07
N ARG A 470 -0.10 3.30 19.33
CA ARG A 470 1.05 3.37 18.42
C ARG A 470 2.02 2.20 18.63
N ARG A 471 2.54 1.66 17.54
CA ARG A 471 3.83 0.94 17.45
C ARG A 471 4.77 1.78 16.59
N SER A 472 6.05 1.87 16.96
CA SER A 472 7.01 2.77 16.32
C SER A 472 8.34 2.08 16.07
N HIS A 473 8.93 2.32 14.90
CA HIS A 473 10.25 1.85 14.50
C HIS A 473 11.00 2.98 13.81
N HIS A 474 12.26 3.23 14.19
CA HIS A 474 13.05 4.33 13.65
C HIS A 474 14.15 3.80 12.72
N LEU A 475 14.15 4.28 11.48
CA LEU A 475 15.25 4.10 10.54
C LEU A 475 16.16 5.34 10.62
N PRO A 476 17.41 5.22 11.10
CA PRO A 476 18.33 6.34 11.14
C PRO A 476 18.76 6.75 9.72
N GLY A 477 19.21 8.01 9.55
CA GLY A 477 19.60 8.58 8.25
C GLY A 477 20.39 7.63 7.33
N PRO A 478 21.53 7.05 7.77
CA PRO A 478 22.32 6.16 6.92
C PRO A 478 21.59 4.90 6.42
N ALA A 479 20.66 4.35 7.20
CA ALA A 479 19.84 3.20 6.79
C ALA A 479 18.76 3.62 5.80
N TRP A 480 18.15 4.79 6.02
CA TRP A 480 17.18 5.39 5.09
C TRP A 480 17.82 5.80 3.76
N GLU A 481 19.04 6.36 3.77
CA GLU A 481 19.85 6.65 2.59
C GLU A 481 20.19 5.36 1.82
N ALA A 482 20.58 4.29 2.51
CA ALA A 482 20.87 3.00 1.86
C ALA A 482 19.62 2.39 1.21
N PHE A 483 18.47 2.46 1.87
CA PHE A 483 17.18 1.99 1.36
C PHE A 483 16.68 2.83 0.17
N THR A 484 16.73 4.15 0.27
CA THR A 484 16.31 5.07 -0.82
C THR A 484 17.23 4.97 -2.03
N ALA A 485 18.53 4.74 -1.84
CA ALA A 485 19.46 4.43 -2.92
C ALA A 485 19.11 3.12 -3.64
N ALA A 486 18.78 2.05 -2.90
CA ALA A 486 18.30 0.81 -3.49
C ALA A 486 16.97 0.99 -4.26
N CYS A 487 16.02 1.77 -3.72
CA CYS A 487 14.79 2.10 -4.44
C CYS A 487 15.09 2.83 -5.76
N THR A 488 15.99 3.80 -5.72
CA THR A 488 16.48 4.58 -6.87
C THR A 488 17.11 3.69 -7.95
N GLU A 489 17.98 2.74 -7.59
CA GLU A 489 18.59 1.76 -8.51
C GLU A 489 17.54 0.92 -9.27
N HIS A 490 16.42 0.61 -8.62
CA HIS A 490 15.33 -0.20 -9.20
C HIS A 490 14.20 0.62 -9.85
N ALA A 491 14.38 1.95 -9.95
CA ALA A 491 13.38 2.94 -10.41
C ALA A 491 12.06 2.92 -9.61
N LEU A 492 12.18 2.66 -8.30
CA LEU A 492 11.07 2.58 -7.35
C LEU A 492 11.06 3.75 -6.37
N THR A 493 9.88 4.10 -5.88
CA THR A 493 9.70 5.01 -4.75
C THR A 493 9.79 4.25 -3.42
N PRO A 494 10.32 4.86 -2.34
CA PRO A 494 10.29 4.24 -1.01
C PRO A 494 8.87 3.82 -0.58
N SER A 495 7.88 4.66 -0.84
CA SER A 495 6.46 4.42 -0.51
C SER A 495 5.88 3.17 -1.20
N SER A 496 6.23 2.89 -2.46
CA SER A 496 5.70 1.72 -3.17
C SER A 496 6.31 0.40 -2.69
N VAL A 497 7.59 0.39 -2.31
CA VAL A 497 8.24 -0.77 -1.68
C VAL A 497 7.67 -1.04 -0.29
N LEU A 498 7.53 0.00 0.54
CA LEU A 498 6.97 -0.09 1.89
C LEU A 498 5.50 -0.52 1.89
N LEU A 499 4.71 -0.11 0.89
CA LEU A 499 3.32 -0.54 0.72
C LEU A 499 3.22 -1.98 0.17
N ALA A 500 4.14 -2.41 -0.70
CA ALA A 500 4.22 -3.81 -1.13
C ALA A 500 4.58 -4.76 0.03
N LEU A 501 5.48 -4.36 0.93
CA LEU A 501 5.74 -5.08 2.19
C LEU A 501 4.47 -5.21 3.05
N LEU A 502 3.63 -4.18 3.11
CA LEU A 502 2.35 -4.25 3.84
C LEU A 502 1.40 -5.27 3.20
N GLY A 503 1.40 -5.38 1.86
CA GLY A 503 0.73 -6.46 1.13
C GLY A 503 1.25 -7.86 1.51
N ALA A 504 2.57 -8.03 1.66
CA ALA A 504 3.17 -9.29 2.11
C ALA A 504 2.77 -9.65 3.56
N VAL A 505 2.68 -8.67 4.46
CA VAL A 505 2.14 -8.87 5.82
C VAL A 505 0.66 -9.23 5.79
N GLY A 506 -0.14 -8.50 5.00
CA GLY A 506 -1.56 -8.81 4.77
C GLY A 506 -1.78 -10.24 4.29
N ARG A 507 -0.93 -10.75 3.40
CA ARG A 507 -0.98 -12.16 2.96
C ARG A 507 -0.59 -13.14 4.08
N ARG A 508 0.49 -12.88 4.81
CA ARG A 508 0.96 -13.76 5.91
C ARG A 508 -0.06 -13.90 7.03
N TYR A 509 -0.72 -12.81 7.39
CA TYR A 509 -1.60 -12.75 8.57
C TYR A 509 -3.09 -12.71 8.25
N GLY A 510 -3.50 -12.45 7.00
CA GLY A 510 -4.89 -12.39 6.56
C GLY A 510 -5.26 -13.32 5.39
N SER A 511 -4.31 -14.07 4.83
CA SER A 511 -4.46 -15.00 3.69
C SER A 511 -4.87 -14.41 2.32
N GLN A 512 -4.98 -13.09 2.20
CA GLN A 512 -5.34 -12.42 0.95
C GLN A 512 -4.12 -12.28 0.01
N GLU A 513 -4.27 -12.64 -1.27
CA GLU A 513 -3.20 -12.51 -2.28
C GLU A 513 -3.18 -11.16 -3.00
N GLU A 514 -4.35 -10.56 -3.18
CA GLU A 514 -4.52 -9.15 -3.52
C GLU A 514 -5.36 -8.47 -2.42
N SER A 515 -5.09 -7.19 -2.15
CA SER A 515 -5.89 -6.41 -1.20
C SER A 515 -6.00 -4.94 -1.63
N LEU A 516 -7.03 -4.26 -1.13
CA LEU A 516 -7.23 -2.83 -1.32
C LEU A 516 -6.78 -2.06 -0.08
N VAL A 517 -5.97 -1.03 -0.26
CA VAL A 517 -5.46 -0.14 0.80
C VAL A 517 -5.73 1.31 0.42
N THR A 518 -6.11 2.12 1.40
CA THR A 518 -6.25 3.57 1.23
C THR A 518 -4.86 4.21 1.33
N VAL A 519 -4.43 4.98 0.34
CA VAL A 519 -3.15 5.71 0.37
C VAL A 519 -3.46 7.20 0.46
N THR A 520 -2.94 7.89 1.47
CA THR A 520 -3.10 9.35 1.56
C THR A 520 -2.20 10.04 0.54
N ALA A 521 -2.70 11.10 -0.09
CA ALA A 521 -1.94 11.99 -0.95
C ALA A 521 -2.22 13.45 -0.60
N VAL A 522 -1.42 14.38 -1.13
CA VAL A 522 -1.53 15.82 -0.84
C VAL A 522 -2.06 16.55 -2.07
N GLN A 523 -3.24 17.18 -1.96
CA GLN A 523 -3.87 17.94 -3.05
C GLN A 523 -3.64 19.45 -2.93
N ARG A 524 -2.37 19.82 -2.73
CA ARG A 524 -1.90 21.21 -2.62
C ARG A 524 -1.47 21.72 -4.00
N GLU A 525 -2.42 22.31 -4.73
CA GLU A 525 -2.19 22.95 -6.03
C GLU A 525 -1.32 24.21 -5.87
N GLN A 526 -0.36 24.41 -6.77
CA GLN A 526 0.61 25.50 -6.69
C GLN A 526 -0.01 26.82 -7.19
N LEU A 527 -0.94 27.37 -6.42
CA LEU A 527 -1.68 28.61 -6.76
C LEU A 527 -1.06 29.88 -6.14
N ALA A 528 -0.07 29.73 -5.25
CA ALA A 528 0.65 30.79 -4.56
C ALA A 528 2.15 30.40 -4.43
N PRO A 529 3.10 31.36 -4.32
CA PRO A 529 4.52 31.03 -4.17
C PRO A 529 4.81 30.30 -2.86
N ASP A 530 4.13 30.67 -1.77
CA ASP A 530 4.33 30.15 -0.42
C ASP A 530 3.26 29.12 0.00
N MET A 531 2.71 28.37 -0.97
CA MET A 531 1.66 27.35 -0.71
C MET A 531 1.93 26.47 0.51
N ALA A 532 3.17 26.09 0.79
CA ALA A 532 3.54 25.24 1.93
C ALA A 532 3.24 25.88 3.30
N ARG A 533 3.08 27.21 3.38
CA ARG A 533 2.78 27.94 4.62
C ARG A 533 1.29 28.06 4.93
N ILE A 534 0.40 27.72 4.00
CA ILE A 534 -1.05 27.83 4.23
C ILE A 534 -1.51 26.73 5.18
N VAL A 535 -2.01 27.08 6.35
CA VAL A 535 -2.66 26.13 7.28
C VAL A 535 -4.08 25.85 6.79
N GLY A 536 -4.48 24.58 6.83
CA GLY A 536 -5.72 24.04 6.27
C GLY A 536 -5.53 22.56 5.89
N ASP A 537 -6.62 21.83 5.66
CA ASP A 537 -6.55 20.41 5.29
C ASP A 537 -6.58 20.23 3.76
N PHE A 538 -5.42 19.89 3.19
CA PHE A 538 -5.26 19.57 1.76
C PHE A 538 -5.08 18.05 1.54
N THR A 539 -5.43 17.23 2.53
CA THR A 539 -5.36 15.78 2.42
C THR A 539 -6.33 15.30 1.33
N THR A 540 -5.93 14.29 0.58
CA THR A 540 -6.82 13.48 -0.24
C THR A 540 -6.41 12.01 -0.09
N ALA A 541 -7.19 11.11 -0.65
CA ALA A 541 -6.89 9.69 -0.66
C ALA A 541 -6.97 9.15 -2.09
N VAL A 542 -6.24 8.07 -2.35
CA VAL A 542 -6.42 7.19 -3.50
C VAL A 542 -6.55 5.74 -3.00
N LEU A 543 -7.13 4.86 -3.80
CA LEU A 543 -7.21 3.42 -3.50
C LEU A 543 -6.17 2.67 -4.32
N ALA A 544 -5.19 2.06 -3.65
CA ALA A 544 -4.15 1.26 -4.28
C ALA A 544 -4.44 -0.23 -4.09
N ARG A 545 -4.22 -1.02 -5.15
CA ARG A 545 -4.16 -2.48 -5.06
C ARG A 545 -2.76 -2.89 -4.64
N VAL A 546 -2.65 -3.65 -3.56
CA VAL A 546 -1.41 -4.34 -3.16
C VAL A 546 -1.50 -5.81 -3.51
N ARG A 547 -0.37 -6.38 -3.90
CA ARG A 547 -0.20 -7.80 -4.25
C ARG A 547 0.86 -8.43 -3.35
N CYS A 548 0.86 -9.76 -3.28
CA CYS A 548 2.00 -10.51 -2.80
C CYS A 548 2.24 -11.76 -3.66
N THR A 549 3.03 -11.63 -4.73
CA THR A 549 3.46 -12.73 -5.61
C THR A 549 4.65 -13.53 -5.05
N HIS A 550 5.12 -13.17 -3.85
CA HIS A 550 6.41 -13.54 -3.23
C HIS A 550 7.63 -12.81 -3.81
N HIS A 551 7.48 -12.03 -4.88
CA HIS A 551 8.55 -11.26 -5.53
C HIS A 551 8.41 -9.77 -5.21
N LEU A 552 9.12 -9.30 -4.18
CA LEU A 552 8.98 -7.94 -3.68
C LEU A 552 9.21 -6.89 -4.77
N LEU A 553 10.15 -7.12 -5.69
CA LEU A 553 10.45 -6.18 -6.77
C LEU A 553 9.28 -6.07 -7.78
N GLU A 554 8.58 -7.17 -8.04
CA GLU A 554 7.38 -7.20 -8.88
C GLU A 554 6.20 -6.53 -8.15
N ASP A 555 5.94 -6.93 -6.89
CA ASP A 555 4.88 -6.39 -6.05
C ASP A 555 5.02 -4.87 -5.87
N ALA A 556 6.24 -4.37 -5.66
CA ALA A 556 6.53 -2.93 -5.54
C ALA A 556 6.33 -2.16 -6.85
N ARG A 557 6.70 -2.73 -8.01
CA ARG A 557 6.45 -2.12 -9.33
C ARG A 557 4.96 -2.05 -9.64
N ALA A 558 4.22 -3.12 -9.37
CA ALA A 558 2.77 -3.15 -9.51
C ALA A 558 2.11 -2.10 -8.58
N THR A 559 2.51 -2.07 -7.31
CA THR A 559 2.03 -1.10 -6.30
C THR A 559 2.34 0.35 -6.68
N GLN A 560 3.51 0.62 -7.28
CA GLN A 560 3.86 1.94 -7.79
C GLN A 560 2.95 2.38 -8.94
N GLN A 561 2.78 1.51 -9.94
CA GLN A 561 1.89 1.80 -11.06
C GLN A 561 0.45 2.04 -10.58
N GLU A 562 -0.03 1.24 -9.63
CA GLU A 562 -1.34 1.38 -9.00
C GLU A 562 -1.55 2.74 -8.32
N ILE A 563 -0.58 3.23 -7.55
CA ILE A 563 -0.62 4.58 -6.97
C ILE A 563 -0.63 5.65 -8.07
N PHE A 564 0.22 5.51 -9.09
CA PHE A 564 0.42 6.53 -10.12
C PHE A 564 -0.79 6.64 -11.05
N ASP A 565 -1.32 5.52 -11.54
CA ASP A 565 -2.55 5.47 -12.33
C ASP A 565 -3.72 6.08 -11.54
N ALA A 566 -3.81 5.83 -10.22
CA ALA A 566 -4.82 6.45 -9.36
C ALA A 566 -4.63 7.95 -9.13
N LEU A 567 -3.38 8.45 -9.10
CA LEU A 567 -3.06 9.88 -9.01
C LEU A 567 -3.33 10.63 -10.34
N GLU A 568 -3.18 9.97 -11.50
CA GLU A 568 -3.60 10.54 -12.80
C GLU A 568 -5.11 10.80 -12.85
N HIS A 569 -5.91 9.94 -12.21
CA HIS A 569 -7.37 10.05 -12.14
C HIS A 569 -7.84 10.71 -10.83
N GLY A 570 -7.04 11.67 -10.34
CA GLY A 570 -7.16 12.32 -9.03
C GLY A 570 -8.24 13.40 -8.91
N SER A 571 -9.08 13.60 -9.94
CA SER A 571 -10.29 14.44 -9.81
C SER A 571 -11.45 13.70 -9.12
N VAL A 572 -11.30 12.39 -8.91
CA VAL A 572 -12.13 11.49 -8.11
C VAL A 572 -11.28 10.95 -6.98
N SER A 573 -11.68 11.17 -5.72
CA SER A 573 -10.90 10.70 -4.57
C SER A 573 -11.08 9.19 -4.32
N GLY A 574 -10.17 8.59 -3.55
CA GLY A 574 -10.33 7.24 -3.01
C GLY A 574 -11.55 7.09 -2.10
N LEU A 575 -11.99 8.17 -1.45
CA LEU A 575 -13.23 8.17 -0.66
C LEU A 575 -14.45 8.06 -1.59
N GLU A 576 -14.47 8.79 -2.71
CA GLU A 576 -15.53 8.66 -3.71
C GLU A 576 -15.48 7.28 -4.42
N ALA A 577 -14.29 6.81 -4.79
CA ALA A 577 -14.08 5.51 -5.41
C ALA A 577 -14.51 4.34 -4.51
N SER A 578 -14.29 4.41 -3.19
CA SER A 578 -14.71 3.35 -2.26
C SER A 578 -16.23 3.13 -2.25
N ARG A 579 -17.02 4.19 -2.48
CA ARG A 579 -18.48 4.14 -2.62
C ARG A 579 -18.93 3.45 -3.92
N MET A 580 -18.04 3.25 -4.88
CA MET A 580 -18.29 2.54 -6.13
C MET A 580 -18.03 1.01 -6.05
N ILE A 581 -17.44 0.53 -4.94
CA ILE A 581 -17.23 -0.90 -4.72
C ILE A 581 -18.59 -1.57 -4.57
N GLY A 582 -18.97 -2.37 -5.57
CA GLY A 582 -20.26 -3.06 -5.60
C GLY A 582 -20.42 -4.09 -4.48
N ALA A 583 -21.65 -4.29 -4.02
CA ALA A 583 -21.98 -5.44 -3.19
C ALA A 583 -21.82 -6.72 -4.03
N ARG A 584 -21.18 -7.75 -3.46
CA ARG A 584 -21.26 -9.12 -3.97
C ARG A 584 -22.55 -9.76 -3.45
N ASP A 585 -23.13 -10.68 -4.23
CA ASP A 585 -24.41 -11.30 -3.90
C ASP A 585 -24.41 -11.91 -2.49
N GLY A 586 -25.37 -11.50 -1.67
CA GLY A 586 -25.60 -12.05 -0.32
C GLY A 586 -25.66 -11.01 0.81
N ASP A 587 -24.99 -9.86 0.69
CA ASP A 587 -24.95 -8.87 1.78
C ASP A 587 -26.08 -7.83 1.65
N GLY A 588 -27.14 -8.02 2.43
CA GLY A 588 -28.43 -7.34 2.33
C GLY A 588 -28.49 -5.90 2.85
N ALA A 589 -27.52 -5.05 2.50
CA ALA A 589 -27.63 -3.59 2.67
C ALA A 589 -26.63 -2.84 1.77
N ARG A 590 -27.06 -1.69 1.21
CA ARG A 590 -26.16 -0.76 0.49
C ARG A 590 -25.26 0.01 1.47
N ARG A 591 -24.35 -0.67 2.16
CA ARG A 591 -23.26 -0.03 2.92
C ARG A 591 -22.04 0.12 2.01
N ALA A 592 -21.55 1.34 1.86
CA ALA A 592 -20.27 1.58 1.20
C ALA A 592 -19.17 0.81 1.95
N ARG A 593 -18.30 0.13 1.20
CA ARG A 593 -17.31 -0.75 1.80
C ARG A 593 -16.14 0.07 2.34
N THR A 594 -16.01 0.15 3.66
CA THR A 594 -14.86 0.81 4.29
C THR A 594 -13.57 0.08 3.93
N VAL A 595 -12.51 0.85 3.73
CA VAL A 595 -11.14 0.36 3.50
C VAL A 595 -10.33 0.75 4.74
N PRO A 596 -10.33 -0.09 5.79
CA PRO A 596 -9.96 0.31 7.15
C PRO A 596 -8.46 0.41 7.40
N VAL A 597 -7.63 0.03 6.43
CA VAL A 597 -6.18 0.16 6.49
C VAL A 597 -5.77 1.32 5.60
N VAL A 598 -5.10 2.30 6.21
CA VAL A 598 -4.55 3.49 5.57
C VAL A 598 -3.03 3.40 5.55
N PHE A 599 -2.42 3.89 4.48
CA PHE A 599 -0.98 4.06 4.34
C PHE A 599 -0.67 5.53 4.06
N THR A 600 0.09 6.14 4.97
CA THR A 600 0.28 7.59 5.07
C THR A 600 1.76 7.93 4.96
N SER A 601 2.24 8.27 3.76
CA SER A 601 3.64 8.68 3.56
C SER A 601 3.76 10.20 3.51
N THR A 602 4.46 10.78 4.49
CA THR A 602 4.73 12.23 4.57
C THR A 602 6.14 12.61 4.12
N VAL A 603 6.92 11.62 3.66
CA VAL A 603 8.22 11.81 3.01
C VAL A 603 8.07 12.73 1.79
N GLY A 604 8.77 13.87 1.79
CA GLY A 604 8.70 14.86 0.70
C GLY A 604 7.41 15.68 0.63
N ALA A 605 6.48 15.52 1.60
CA ALA A 605 5.18 16.21 1.62
C ALA A 605 5.27 17.73 1.85
N SER A 606 6.29 18.18 2.60
CA SER A 606 6.55 19.61 2.83
C SER A 606 7.97 19.97 2.35
N PRO A 607 8.15 21.11 1.66
CA PRO A 607 9.47 21.66 1.34
C PRO A 607 10.06 22.48 2.51
N LEU A 608 9.31 22.71 3.58
CA LEU A 608 9.80 23.41 4.78
C LEU A 608 10.74 22.48 5.56
N PRO A 609 11.85 23.00 6.12
CA PRO A 609 12.73 22.21 6.97
C PRO A 609 12.00 21.76 8.24
N GLY A 610 12.44 20.63 8.81
CA GLY A 610 11.98 20.19 10.13
C GLY A 610 12.34 21.21 11.23
N PRO A 611 11.59 21.21 12.35
CA PRO A 611 11.89 22.07 13.49
C PRO A 611 13.26 21.73 14.08
N ARG A 612 13.98 22.79 14.42
CA ARG A 612 15.29 22.83 15.07
C ARG A 612 15.16 22.97 16.59
N ARG A 613 14.21 23.79 17.08
CA ARG A 613 14.01 24.04 18.52
C ARG A 613 13.07 23.03 19.15
N LEU A 614 12.02 22.64 18.44
CA LEU A 614 11.05 21.64 18.89
C LEU A 614 11.39 20.25 18.32
N ARG A 615 12.18 19.47 19.07
CA ARG A 615 12.63 18.14 18.65
C ARG A 615 11.57 17.11 19.01
N VAL A 616 11.01 16.40 18.03
CA VAL A 616 9.97 15.37 18.25
C VAL A 616 10.50 14.30 19.20
N ARG A 617 9.74 13.99 20.26
CA ARG A 617 10.01 12.84 21.12
C ARG A 617 9.66 11.54 20.39
N PRO A 618 10.60 10.61 20.14
CA PRO A 618 10.33 9.37 19.44
C PRO A 618 9.19 8.57 20.09
N GLY A 619 8.27 8.04 19.28
CA GLY A 619 7.12 7.27 19.75
C GLY A 619 6.03 8.06 20.51
N SER A 620 6.19 9.37 20.73
CA SER A 620 5.18 10.20 21.44
C SER A 620 3.99 10.60 20.57
N GLY A 621 4.12 10.52 19.24
CA GLY A 621 3.05 10.84 18.31
C GLY A 621 1.92 9.82 18.37
N ILE A 622 0.70 10.23 18.07
CA ILE A 622 -0.42 9.33 17.78
C ILE A 622 -1.48 10.03 16.95
N SER A 623 -2.04 9.32 15.95
CA SER A 623 -3.23 9.73 15.20
C SER A 623 -4.44 8.88 15.60
N ALA A 624 -5.62 9.47 15.49
CA ALA A 624 -6.89 8.77 15.51
C ALA A 624 -7.72 9.28 14.32
N THR A 625 -8.08 8.38 13.40
CA THR A 625 -8.90 8.73 12.23
C THR A 625 -10.16 7.88 12.24
N PRO A 626 -11.38 8.46 12.16
CA PRO A 626 -12.60 7.66 12.17
C PRO A 626 -12.65 6.64 11.03
N GLN A 627 -13.23 5.47 11.29
CA GLN A 627 -13.34 4.33 10.36
C GLN A 627 -12.02 3.68 9.92
N VAL A 628 -10.88 4.16 10.43
CA VAL A 628 -9.56 3.54 10.24
C VAL A 628 -9.28 2.61 11.43
N LEU A 629 -8.90 1.37 11.14
CA LEU A 629 -8.48 0.40 12.15
C LEU A 629 -6.95 0.38 12.30
N LEU A 630 -6.21 0.67 11.22
CA LEU A 630 -4.76 0.74 11.18
C LEU A 630 -4.32 1.84 10.20
N ASP A 631 -3.58 2.83 10.69
CA ASP A 631 -2.89 3.84 9.89
C ASP A 631 -1.37 3.58 9.94
N VAL A 632 -0.80 3.23 8.78
CA VAL A 632 0.63 2.94 8.60
C VAL A 632 1.32 4.21 8.10
N GLN A 633 1.95 4.94 9.00
CA GLN A 633 2.59 6.23 8.74
C GLN A 633 4.10 6.08 8.50
N ILE A 634 4.61 6.74 7.45
CA ILE A 634 6.04 6.91 7.18
C ILE A 634 6.37 8.40 7.28
N THR A 635 7.11 8.80 8.32
CA THR A 635 7.28 10.22 8.67
C THR A 635 8.76 10.61 8.81
N PRO A 636 9.21 11.74 8.22
CA PRO A 636 10.56 12.26 8.42
C PRO A 636 10.89 12.54 9.90
N ALA A 637 12.01 12.00 10.37
CA ALA A 637 12.45 12.09 11.76
C ALA A 637 13.98 12.32 11.82
N GLY A 638 14.38 13.58 12.01
CA GLY A 638 15.78 13.98 11.95
C GLY A 638 16.36 13.84 10.55
N ASP A 639 17.43 13.06 10.42
CA ASP A 639 18.05 12.66 9.14
C ASP A 639 17.42 11.41 8.51
N GLY A 640 16.61 10.66 9.28
CA GLY A 640 15.94 9.44 8.86
C GLY A 640 14.41 9.53 8.86
N VAL A 641 13.75 8.42 9.16
CA VAL A 641 12.28 8.32 9.22
C VAL A 641 11.81 7.48 10.42
N THR A 642 10.55 7.65 10.82
CA THR A 642 9.81 6.66 11.60
C THR A 642 8.81 5.91 10.73
N VAL A 643 8.65 4.63 11.03
CA VAL A 643 7.54 3.77 10.60
C VAL A 643 6.65 3.61 11.83
N ASP A 644 5.46 4.19 11.77
CA ASP A 644 4.51 4.18 12.87
C ASP A 644 3.21 3.47 12.45
N TRP A 645 2.71 2.58 13.30
CA TRP A 645 1.41 1.91 13.13
C TRP A 645 0.48 2.35 14.24
N ASP A 646 -0.48 3.21 13.91
CA ASP A 646 -1.55 3.61 14.82
C ASP A 646 -2.77 2.72 14.60
N SER A 647 -3.06 1.87 15.57
CA SER A 647 -4.18 0.94 15.51
C SER A 647 -5.26 1.29 16.54
N ARG A 648 -6.53 1.26 16.16
CA ARG A 648 -7.64 1.35 17.12
C ARG A 648 -7.64 0.12 18.02
N VAL A 649 -7.60 0.31 19.34
CA VAL A 649 -7.65 -0.79 20.31
C VAL A 649 -8.91 -1.63 20.09
N GLY A 650 -8.75 -2.96 20.09
CA GLY A 650 -9.83 -3.91 19.76
C GLY A 650 -10.17 -4.03 18.27
N GLY A 651 -9.51 -3.27 17.38
CA GLY A 651 -9.64 -3.42 15.92
C GLY A 651 -8.96 -4.68 15.38
N PHE A 652 -7.95 -5.20 16.08
CA PHE A 652 -7.19 -6.41 15.77
C PHE A 652 -6.83 -7.16 17.06
N ASP A 653 -6.39 -8.41 16.94
CA ASP A 653 -5.67 -9.07 18.02
C ASP A 653 -4.31 -8.38 18.22
N GLU A 654 -4.09 -7.83 19.42
CA GLU A 654 -2.91 -7.01 19.73
C GLU A 654 -1.59 -7.80 19.60
N ARG A 655 -1.59 -9.10 19.91
CA ARG A 655 -0.41 -9.95 19.79
C ARG A 655 -0.11 -10.25 18.33
N LEU A 656 -1.13 -10.56 17.53
CA LEU A 656 -0.97 -10.73 16.09
C LEU A 656 -0.42 -9.46 15.46
N LEU A 657 -0.91 -8.29 15.89
CA LEU A 657 -0.47 -7.00 15.38
C LEU A 657 0.96 -6.65 15.83
N ASP A 658 1.37 -7.02 17.05
CA ASP A 658 2.77 -6.97 17.51
C ASP A 658 3.67 -7.89 16.65
N GLU A 659 3.25 -9.13 16.38
CA GLU A 659 4.00 -10.09 15.56
C GLU A 659 4.12 -9.63 14.09
N ALA A 660 3.06 -9.03 13.54
CA ALA A 660 2.99 -8.48 12.19
C ALA A 660 3.83 -7.21 12.02
N PHE A 661 3.80 -6.30 13.00
CA PHE A 661 4.67 -5.13 13.03
C PHE A 661 6.15 -5.53 13.11
N ALA A 662 6.48 -6.49 13.97
CA ALA A 662 7.86 -7.00 14.09
C ALA A 662 8.35 -7.65 12.77
N ASP A 663 7.51 -8.40 12.06
CA ASP A 663 7.84 -8.94 10.73
C ASP A 663 8.02 -7.83 9.68
N TYR A 664 7.20 -6.77 9.72
CA TYR A 664 7.33 -5.62 8.84
C TYR A 664 8.66 -4.89 9.08
N CYS A 665 8.98 -4.53 10.32
CA CYS A 665 10.22 -3.84 10.67
C CYS A 665 11.45 -4.68 10.35
N ALA A 666 11.44 -5.98 10.66
CA ALA A 666 12.54 -6.89 10.31
C ALA A 666 12.76 -7.01 8.79
N ALA A 667 11.69 -6.92 7.98
CA ALA A 667 11.81 -6.85 6.53
C ALA A 667 12.41 -5.52 6.08
N VAL A 668 11.95 -4.39 6.62
CA VAL A 668 12.49 -3.05 6.30
C VAL A 668 13.97 -2.92 6.68
N ASP A 669 14.37 -3.40 7.85
CA ASP A 669 15.78 -3.41 8.31
C ASP A 669 16.66 -4.30 7.42
N ALA A 670 16.12 -5.44 6.97
CA ALA A 670 16.78 -6.26 5.97
C ALA A 670 16.98 -5.47 4.67
N LEU A 671 15.95 -4.79 4.16
CA LEU A 671 16.04 -3.99 2.92
C LEU A 671 17.07 -2.85 2.99
N CYS A 672 17.33 -2.30 4.18
CA CYS A 672 18.38 -1.31 4.40
C CYS A 672 19.81 -1.87 4.31
N THR A 673 20.00 -3.19 4.45
CA THR A 673 21.32 -3.81 4.68
C THR A 673 21.75 -4.89 3.68
N GLY A 674 20.82 -5.50 2.94
CA GLY A 674 21.14 -6.57 1.97
C GLY A 674 21.44 -6.10 0.54
N ASP A 675 21.89 -7.05 -0.29
CA ASP A 675 22.48 -6.84 -1.63
C ASP A 675 21.46 -6.57 -2.78
N ARG A 676 20.51 -5.65 -2.58
CA ARG A 676 19.78 -4.85 -3.60
C ARG A 676 19.33 -5.49 -4.95
N TRP A 677 18.17 -6.13 -5.14
CA TRP A 677 17.19 -6.77 -4.24
C TRP A 677 16.30 -7.80 -5.02
N PRO A 678 16.85 -8.87 -5.67
CA PRO A 678 16.21 -9.44 -6.86
C PRO A 678 16.13 -10.99 -6.92
N ASP A 679 15.37 -11.71 -6.08
CA ASP A 679 14.60 -11.35 -4.88
C ASP A 679 15.08 -12.24 -3.71
N GLY A 680 14.90 -11.78 -2.48
CA GLY A 680 14.75 -12.65 -1.30
C GLY A 680 13.28 -12.69 -0.86
N PRO A 681 12.89 -13.53 0.12
CA PRO A 681 11.50 -13.53 0.59
C PRO A 681 11.14 -12.17 1.20
N ALA A 682 10.04 -11.57 0.73
CA ALA A 682 9.59 -10.23 1.15
C ALA A 682 9.40 -10.06 2.67
N LEU A 683 9.22 -11.16 3.40
CA LEU A 683 9.23 -11.21 4.87
C LEU A 683 10.15 -12.33 5.35
N PRO A 684 10.78 -12.21 6.54
CA PRO A 684 11.62 -13.27 7.10
C PRO A 684 10.93 -14.64 7.10
N GLN A 685 11.64 -15.70 6.69
CA GLN A 685 11.11 -17.06 6.80
C GLN A 685 11.16 -17.51 8.26
N ARG A 686 9.99 -17.71 8.87
CA ARG A 686 9.86 -18.37 10.18
C ARG A 686 9.59 -19.86 9.95
N ALA A 687 10.39 -20.74 10.53
CA ALA A 687 9.98 -22.14 10.65
C ALA A 687 8.68 -22.19 11.49
N PRO A 688 7.67 -22.99 11.12
CA PRO A 688 6.49 -23.14 11.96
C PRO A 688 6.94 -23.65 13.33
N GLN A 689 6.40 -23.09 14.42
CA GLN A 689 6.67 -23.63 15.74
C GLN A 689 6.31 -25.12 15.74
N PRO A 690 7.14 -26.01 16.33
CA PRO A 690 6.79 -27.41 16.44
C PRO A 690 5.47 -27.52 17.19
N VAL A 691 4.39 -27.82 16.47
CA VAL A 691 3.10 -28.11 17.09
C VAL A 691 3.36 -29.29 18.01
N GLU A 692 3.24 -29.07 19.31
CA GLU A 692 3.41 -30.13 20.29
C GLU A 692 2.39 -31.21 19.92
N ARG A 693 2.89 -32.36 19.44
CA ARG A 693 2.04 -33.46 19.02
C ARG A 693 1.36 -33.97 20.28
N VAL A 694 0.16 -33.47 20.55
CA VAL A 694 -0.76 -34.05 21.53
C VAL A 694 -0.74 -35.54 21.28
N GLY A 695 -0.21 -36.29 22.25
CA GLY A 695 0.16 -37.68 22.05
C GLY A 695 -1.08 -38.45 21.62
N ARG A 696 -1.16 -38.80 20.33
CA ARG A 696 -2.19 -39.74 19.86
C ARG A 696 -1.90 -41.04 20.58
N GLY A 697 -2.69 -41.33 21.62
CA GLY A 697 -2.64 -42.62 22.29
C GLY A 697 -2.78 -43.71 21.23
N SER A 698 -2.16 -44.86 21.45
CA SER A 698 -2.18 -46.00 20.53
C SER A 698 -3.57 -46.68 20.41
N ALA A 699 -4.63 -45.98 20.80
CA ALA A 699 -6.01 -46.42 20.67
C ALA A 699 -6.42 -46.39 19.20
N ARG A 700 -6.97 -47.51 18.73
CA ARG A 700 -7.59 -47.60 17.41
C ARG A 700 -8.99 -46.98 17.45
N LEU A 701 -9.50 -46.56 16.30
CA LEU A 701 -10.78 -45.84 16.20
C LEU A 701 -11.94 -46.67 16.77
N GLU A 702 -12.01 -47.94 16.36
CA GLU A 702 -13.01 -48.90 16.80
C GLU A 702 -12.91 -49.22 18.31
N GLY A 703 -11.70 -49.18 18.88
CA GLY A 703 -11.49 -49.40 20.31
C GLY A 703 -12.16 -48.34 21.19
N SER A 704 -12.10 -47.07 20.80
CA SER A 704 -12.81 -46.00 21.49
C SER A 704 -14.32 -46.13 21.38
N VAL A 705 -14.85 -46.65 20.26
CA VAL A 705 -16.30 -46.86 20.07
C VAL A 705 -16.80 -48.00 20.96
N VAL A 706 -16.07 -49.12 21.04
CA VAL A 706 -16.41 -50.24 21.94
C VAL A 706 -16.40 -49.79 23.40
N LEU A 707 -15.35 -49.09 23.85
CA LEU A 707 -15.27 -48.57 25.24
C LEU A 707 -16.41 -47.61 25.59
N GLN A 708 -16.90 -46.81 24.64
CA GLN A 708 -18.05 -45.91 24.84
C GLN A 708 -19.39 -46.67 24.88
N ALA A 709 -19.50 -47.82 24.20
CA ALA A 709 -20.67 -48.69 24.25
C ALA A 709 -20.72 -49.53 25.53
N ASP A 710 -19.58 -50.02 26.02
CA ASP A 710 -19.50 -50.70 27.32
C ASP A 710 -19.81 -49.76 28.50
N ALA A 711 -19.43 -48.48 28.39
CA ALA A 711 -19.64 -47.48 29.43
C ALA A 711 -21.10 -46.97 29.52
N ASP A 712 -21.79 -46.84 28.38
CA ASP A 712 -23.19 -46.42 28.30
C ASP A 712 -23.83 -47.03 27.03
N PRO A 713 -24.40 -48.24 27.09
CA PRO A 713 -24.92 -48.93 25.91
C PRO A 713 -26.22 -48.31 25.38
N GLU A 714 -27.00 -47.62 26.24
CA GLU A 714 -28.32 -47.07 25.90
C GLU A 714 -28.25 -45.66 25.29
N ALA A 715 -27.14 -44.94 25.45
CA ALA A 715 -26.94 -43.65 24.80
C ALA A 715 -27.06 -43.74 23.27
N VAL A 716 -27.76 -42.79 22.66
CA VAL A 716 -27.90 -42.69 21.19
C VAL A 716 -26.54 -42.39 20.56
N ALA A 717 -26.09 -43.25 19.66
CA ALA A 717 -24.85 -43.13 18.90
C ALA A 717 -25.06 -42.52 17.51
N LEU A 718 -26.19 -42.85 16.86
CA LEU A 718 -26.47 -42.46 15.48
C LEU A 718 -27.96 -42.17 15.29
N ILE A 719 -28.27 -41.16 14.48
CA ILE A 719 -29.62 -40.76 14.10
C ILE A 719 -29.65 -40.66 12.57
N ASP A 720 -30.54 -41.42 11.94
CA ASP A 720 -30.72 -41.47 10.49
C ASP A 720 -32.22 -41.36 10.17
N GLY A 721 -32.65 -40.14 9.85
CA GLY A 721 -34.07 -39.80 9.74
C GLY A 721 -34.82 -40.07 11.05
N SER A 722 -35.70 -41.08 11.04
CA SER A 722 -36.42 -41.56 12.23
C SER A 722 -35.77 -42.77 12.91
N GLU A 723 -34.77 -43.42 12.30
CA GLU A 723 -33.99 -44.46 13.00
C GLU A 723 -33.02 -43.80 13.99
N ARG A 724 -32.93 -44.39 15.19
CA ARG A 724 -31.97 -44.02 16.23
C ARG A 724 -31.31 -45.31 16.67
N LEU A 725 -29.98 -45.37 16.62
CA LEU A 725 -29.23 -46.50 17.14
C LEU A 725 -28.57 -46.10 18.45
N THR A 726 -28.72 -46.93 19.48
CA THR A 726 -27.89 -46.82 20.68
C THR A 726 -26.46 -47.27 20.41
N ARG A 727 -25.53 -46.95 21.31
CA ARG A 727 -24.13 -47.41 21.22
C ARG A 727 -24.03 -48.94 21.26
N GLY A 728 -24.83 -49.58 22.11
CA GLY A 728 -24.94 -51.03 22.20
C GLY A 728 -25.44 -51.65 20.89
N GLU A 729 -26.52 -51.11 20.31
CA GLU A 729 -27.05 -51.58 19.02
C GLU A 729 -26.07 -51.39 17.86
N LEU A 730 -25.40 -50.24 17.79
CA LEU A 730 -24.40 -49.94 16.76
C LEU A 730 -23.24 -50.93 16.80
N VAL A 731 -22.66 -51.17 17.99
CA VAL A 731 -21.57 -52.14 18.17
C VAL A 731 -22.05 -53.57 17.94
N GLN A 732 -23.26 -53.94 18.37
CA GLN A 732 -23.83 -55.26 18.12
C GLN A 732 -23.98 -55.55 16.62
N ARG A 733 -24.57 -54.62 15.85
CA ARG A 733 -24.74 -54.75 14.39
C ARG A 733 -23.39 -54.80 13.68
N ALA A 734 -22.43 -53.94 14.07
CA ALA A 734 -21.09 -53.93 13.49
C ALA A 734 -20.30 -55.21 13.81
N ASN A 735 -20.40 -55.74 15.03
CA ASN A 735 -19.73 -56.98 15.44
C ASN A 735 -20.32 -58.23 14.76
N ALA A 736 -21.63 -58.26 14.49
CA ALA A 736 -22.25 -59.31 13.69
C ALA A 736 -21.69 -59.35 12.25
N LEU A 737 -21.50 -58.18 11.64
CA LEU A 737 -20.82 -58.08 10.34
C LEU A 737 -19.34 -58.48 10.43
N ALA A 738 -18.61 -57.98 11.44
CA ALA A 738 -17.20 -58.31 11.65
C ALA A 738 -16.99 -59.82 11.77
N THR A 739 -17.84 -60.48 12.56
CA THR A 739 -17.87 -61.94 12.71
C THR A 739 -18.12 -62.64 11.38
N SER A 740 -19.05 -62.13 10.56
CA SER A 740 -19.34 -62.69 9.23
C SER A 740 -18.16 -62.54 8.26
N LEU A 741 -17.47 -61.41 8.27
CA LEU A 741 -16.27 -61.16 7.47
C LEU A 741 -15.10 -62.07 7.86
N LEU A 742 -14.88 -62.27 9.17
CA LEU A 742 -13.85 -63.18 9.68
C LEU A 742 -14.13 -64.65 9.30
N HIS A 743 -15.37 -65.11 9.38
CA HIS A 743 -15.76 -66.44 8.89
C HIS A 743 -15.62 -66.56 7.35
N GLY A 744 -15.76 -65.45 6.62
CA GLY A 744 -15.45 -65.35 5.19
C GLY A 744 -13.95 -65.37 4.86
N GLY A 745 -13.07 -65.46 5.86
CA GLY A 745 -11.62 -65.52 5.68
C GLY A 745 -10.94 -64.16 5.49
N LEU A 746 -11.57 -63.05 5.92
CA LEU A 746 -10.94 -61.73 5.84
C LEU A 746 -9.64 -61.68 6.65
N GLY A 747 -8.54 -61.27 6.00
CA GLY A 747 -7.25 -61.08 6.64
C GLY A 747 -7.13 -59.73 7.35
N VAL A 748 -6.21 -59.63 8.31
CA VAL A 748 -5.87 -58.36 8.95
C VAL A 748 -5.26 -57.41 7.91
N GLY A 749 -5.80 -56.19 7.82
CA GLY A 749 -5.44 -55.18 6.84
C GLY A 749 -6.05 -55.39 5.45
N SER A 750 -6.83 -56.46 5.22
CA SER A 750 -7.47 -56.70 3.92
C SER A 750 -8.48 -55.59 3.57
N PRO A 751 -8.49 -55.09 2.33
CA PRO A 751 -9.45 -54.09 1.89
C PRO A 751 -10.85 -54.70 1.72
N VAL A 752 -11.88 -53.99 2.18
CA VAL A 752 -13.29 -54.36 1.98
C VAL A 752 -14.03 -53.19 1.34
N MET A 753 -14.55 -53.39 0.12
CA MET A 753 -15.32 -52.38 -0.59
C MET A 753 -16.71 -52.21 0.06
N VAL A 754 -16.98 -51.03 0.61
CA VAL A 754 -18.28 -50.66 1.21
C VAL A 754 -19.04 -49.81 0.20
N ARG A 755 -20.02 -50.41 -0.50
CA ARG A 755 -20.86 -49.74 -1.49
C ARG A 755 -22.28 -49.53 -0.96
N LEU A 756 -22.42 -48.57 -0.05
CA LEU A 756 -23.68 -48.18 0.58
C LEU A 756 -23.88 -46.66 0.44
N GLY A 757 -25.14 -46.22 0.47
CA GLY A 757 -25.45 -44.78 0.55
C GLY A 757 -25.27 -44.25 1.98
N PRO A 758 -25.21 -42.92 2.16
CA PRO A 758 -25.17 -42.29 3.49
C PRO A 758 -26.30 -42.79 4.38
N GLY A 759 -25.96 -43.23 5.60
CA GLY A 759 -26.93 -43.68 6.59
C GLY A 759 -26.38 -44.69 7.59
N ALA A 760 -27.26 -45.20 8.46
CA ALA A 760 -26.93 -46.13 9.54
C ALA A 760 -26.18 -47.39 9.05
N GLY A 761 -26.62 -47.94 7.91
CA GLY A 761 -26.00 -49.11 7.29
C GLY A 761 -24.55 -48.90 6.86
N GLN A 762 -24.19 -47.70 6.38
CA GLN A 762 -22.80 -47.38 6.02
C GLN A 762 -21.90 -47.40 7.26
N ILE A 763 -22.29 -46.72 8.34
CA ILE A 763 -21.47 -46.64 9.57
C ILE A 763 -21.34 -48.01 10.24
N VAL A 764 -22.40 -48.82 10.24
CA VAL A 764 -22.33 -50.24 10.67
C VAL A 764 -21.33 -51.03 9.82
N ALA A 765 -21.32 -50.81 8.50
CA ALA A 765 -20.42 -51.51 7.59
C ALA A 765 -18.94 -51.12 7.80
N GLU A 766 -18.66 -49.83 7.86
CA GLU A 766 -17.30 -49.30 8.07
C GLU A 766 -16.74 -49.73 9.44
N LEU A 767 -17.53 -49.60 10.51
CA LEU A 767 -17.15 -50.07 11.84
C LEU A 767 -16.97 -51.60 11.90
N GLY A 768 -17.83 -52.36 11.23
CA GLY A 768 -17.72 -53.83 11.18
C GLY A 768 -16.46 -54.31 10.45
N VAL A 769 -16.03 -53.60 9.39
CA VAL A 769 -14.75 -53.88 8.73
C VAL A 769 -13.56 -53.57 9.64
N LEU A 770 -13.59 -52.45 10.36
CA LEU A 770 -12.53 -52.10 11.33
C LEU A 770 -12.46 -53.10 12.49
N LEU A 771 -13.61 -53.53 13.03
CA LEU A 771 -13.69 -54.55 14.08
C LEU A 771 -13.17 -55.93 13.61
N ALA A 772 -13.34 -56.27 12.33
CA ALA A 772 -12.70 -57.45 11.72
C ALA A 772 -11.19 -57.27 11.47
N GLY A 773 -10.64 -56.09 11.75
CA GLY A 773 -9.23 -55.75 11.49
C GLY A 773 -8.91 -55.45 10.03
N GLY A 774 -9.91 -55.27 9.18
CA GLY A 774 -9.76 -54.90 7.77
C GLY A 774 -9.74 -53.38 7.55
N CYS A 775 -9.59 -52.98 6.29
CA CYS A 775 -9.60 -51.58 5.85
C CYS A 775 -10.82 -51.34 4.96
N PHE A 776 -11.77 -50.49 5.36
CA PHE A 776 -12.91 -50.19 4.49
C PHE A 776 -12.49 -49.28 3.33
N VAL A 777 -13.00 -49.56 2.14
CA VAL A 777 -12.82 -48.76 0.94
C VAL A 777 -14.20 -48.25 0.52
N PRO A 778 -14.55 -46.97 0.76
CA PRO A 778 -15.86 -46.45 0.44
C PRO A 778 -16.04 -46.34 -1.08
N ILE A 779 -17.14 -46.88 -1.59
CA ILE A 779 -17.52 -46.86 -3.01
C ILE A 779 -18.88 -46.20 -3.12
N ASP A 780 -18.94 -45.06 -3.81
CA ASP A 780 -20.20 -44.39 -4.10
C ASP A 780 -21.13 -45.31 -4.94
N PRO A 781 -22.37 -45.58 -4.48
CA PRO A 781 -23.34 -46.36 -5.25
C PRO A 781 -23.61 -45.82 -6.66
N GLN A 782 -23.48 -44.51 -6.88
CA GLN A 782 -23.76 -43.84 -8.15
C GLN A 782 -22.62 -43.94 -9.17
N TRP A 783 -21.42 -44.41 -8.78
CA TRP A 783 -20.29 -44.49 -9.72
C TRP A 783 -20.53 -45.51 -10.85
N PRO A 784 -20.01 -45.23 -12.07
CA PRO A 784 -20.09 -46.18 -13.18
C PRO A 784 -19.50 -47.55 -12.82
N PRO A 785 -20.11 -48.66 -13.30
CA PRO A 785 -19.60 -50.01 -13.05
C PRO A 785 -18.13 -50.22 -13.45
N ALA A 786 -17.68 -49.57 -14.54
CA ALA A 786 -16.29 -49.63 -15.00
C ALA A 786 -15.29 -49.14 -13.93
N ARG A 787 -15.54 -47.98 -13.30
CA ARG A 787 -14.72 -47.42 -12.23
C ARG A 787 -14.70 -48.33 -10.99
N THR A 788 -15.83 -48.96 -10.69
CA THR A 788 -15.93 -49.92 -9.57
C THR A 788 -15.11 -51.19 -9.87
N ALA A 789 -15.13 -51.67 -11.10
CA ALA A 789 -14.32 -52.81 -11.54
C ALA A 789 -12.81 -52.49 -11.54
N GLU A 790 -12.41 -51.29 -11.97
CA GLU A 790 -11.02 -50.81 -11.89
C GLU A 790 -10.50 -50.78 -10.44
N ILE A 791 -11.31 -50.27 -9.50
CA ILE A 791 -10.95 -50.26 -8.08
C ILE A 791 -10.85 -51.68 -7.53
N SER A 792 -11.82 -52.55 -7.83
CA SER A 792 -11.79 -53.96 -7.42
C SER A 792 -10.53 -54.68 -7.92
N ALA A 793 -10.16 -54.47 -9.19
CA ALA A 793 -8.96 -55.03 -9.80
C ALA A 793 -7.64 -54.45 -9.25
N ALA A 794 -7.67 -53.29 -8.59
CA ALA A 794 -6.52 -52.68 -7.93
C ALA A 794 -6.39 -53.10 -6.44
N LEU A 795 -7.40 -53.77 -5.88
CA LEU A 795 -7.43 -54.25 -4.50
C LEU A 795 -7.20 -55.77 -4.38
N ALA A 796 -7.19 -56.49 -5.51
CA ALA A 796 -6.91 -57.92 -5.64
C ALA A 796 -5.42 -58.20 -5.97
#